data_AF-A0AAU2UUW9-F1
#
_entry.id   AF-A0AAU2UUW9-F1
#
_cell.length_a   1.000
_cell.length_b   1.000
_cell.length_c   1.000
_cell.angle_alpha   90.00
_cell.angle_beta   90.00
_cell.angle_gamma   90.00
#
_symmetry.space_group_name_H-M   'P 1'
#
loop_
_entity.id
_entity.type
_entity.pdbx_description
1 polymer ?
#
loop_
_entity_poly.entity_id
_entity_poly.type
_entity_poly.pdbx_seq_one_letter_code
_entity_poly.pdbx_strand_id
1 'polypeptide(L)'
;MTLTKPSRAARRQRIDDLTTFAVPEQPALSPDGNECLYVLRTCDAEADRNVRAIWRVGTRTGRPRQLTHGTADTSPAWSPDGGRIAFLRSRDEVPQIWLLPADGGEAGQLTTLPLGAGAPVWSPDGSKIAFVAVVDPLAAGSDGMSPEVRASAPLVADRLTYQEDGAGLLGAVRRHLHVLDLATGRCRQVTEGDWHANHPAWSPDSKRLAFAAAMAPDADLRARMPLYVLDVSGEPAKPEPAGLPDGCAGPILWTPDATALLVVGTAGEPAGHARLLRVPLDGGAPDEPAAALDRNVMPGGPGYPGALPQFGDDGRTVLFCARDRGCTHLYAVSAEGGTPRPLVAGAGRNVMGLSVAGDTAVMVLGTPASFGEIVTVDLATGAEAVRTEHGAGLADVELFPREEREFTVSDGTVVQGWLIHDPAVEGPRPLLLDIHGGPHNAWNGAANEVELYHQELVARGWAVLLLNPRGSDGYGEHYWNAAVGAWGEADAKDLLEPIDDLVAAGIADPARLAVSGYSYGGYLTCYLTSRDDRFAAAVTGGVISDLVSLTGTADDAHVFGLSELGALPWTAPDRYAAMSPLTRVDQVRTPTLILHGAADLGCPVGQAQQWHTALRGRGVPTRLVLYPEASHLFVLDGPPSQRIDFNRRVVDWVEQYAGSSSGPARPRLNAAHWQRRLTTLAEHHHVPGATLGILRMGSGREDELAEAAYGVLNKDTGVGTTTDSVFQIGSITKVWTATVVMQLVDEGLLRLDTPIAEVLPELRLSEPDVAKRVTMRHLLTHTSGIDGDVFTDTGRGDDCLEKYVALLAGVAQNHPPDATWSYCNAGFSLAGRVIEKLTGDTWDEAIRKRLFTPLGLERTVTLPEEALLHRTAVGHMTDGGGEPMRALVWGLPRAVAPADLISSTVADVLTFARMHLAGGAARDGTRLLTEASAEAMADSQVELPDHCDLADSWGLGWSRIGWDGRRLLGHDGSTIGQDAYLRLLPDERLAVALLTNGGDTTGLYEDLFGEIFAELADIAMPPPLGPPALPLPQDVRPHLGTYERAGVRMEVLDGDDGPILRTTVTGPPAELTPGPETEQAMVPVKENLFVVHDPETRSWAPVTFYALPTGERYLYVALRATPKAD
;
A
#
# COMPACT_ATOMS: atom_id res chain seq x y z
N MET A 1 1.81 27.23 35.85
CA MET A 1 0.80 26.17 35.73
C MET A 1 1.19 25.36 34.51
N THR A 2 1.99 24.31 34.73
CA THR A 2 2.53 23.45 33.68
C THR A 2 1.39 22.54 33.22
N LEU A 3 0.91 22.74 31.99
CA LEU A 3 -0.06 21.86 31.35
C LEU A 3 0.60 20.49 31.16
N THR A 4 0.35 19.57 32.09
CA THR A 4 0.60 18.13 31.90
C THR A 4 -0.24 17.69 30.71
N LYS A 5 0.42 17.36 29.58
CA LYS A 5 -0.22 16.66 28.46
C LYS A 5 -0.89 15.40 29.01
N PRO A 6 -2.15 15.09 28.65
CA PRO A 6 -2.79 13.84 29.05
C PRO A 6 -1.94 12.68 28.51
N SER A 7 -1.63 11.69 29.37
CA SER A 7 -0.97 10.46 28.93
C SER A 7 -1.90 9.76 27.94
N ARG A 8 -1.49 9.67 26.67
CA ARG A 8 -2.16 8.78 25.72
C ARG A 8 -2.08 7.35 26.28
N ALA A 9 -3.19 6.62 26.24
CA ALA A 9 -3.20 5.22 26.59
C ALA A 9 -2.26 4.45 25.64
N ALA A 10 -1.50 3.49 26.16
CA ALA A 10 -0.64 2.63 25.35
C ALA A 10 -1.48 1.84 24.33
N ARG A 11 -0.97 1.71 23.10
CA ARG A 11 -1.59 0.95 22.00
C ARG A 11 -0.62 -0.11 21.46
N ARG A 12 -1.13 -1.06 20.67
CA ARG A 12 -0.31 -2.04 19.94
C ARG A 12 0.24 -1.45 18.64
N GLN A 13 1.36 -2.00 18.17
CA GLN A 13 1.93 -1.66 16.87
C GLN A 13 0.97 -2.09 15.74
N ARG A 14 0.85 -1.25 14.72
CA ARG A 14 0.09 -1.53 13.51
C ARG A 14 1.00 -1.39 12.28
N ILE A 15 0.60 -2.00 11.17
CA ILE A 15 1.35 -1.91 9.89
C ILE A 15 1.57 -0.46 9.47
N ASP A 16 0.60 0.41 9.75
CA ASP A 16 0.64 1.83 9.38
C ASP A 16 1.70 2.64 10.14
N ASP A 17 2.26 2.08 11.22
CA ASP A 17 3.37 2.70 11.96
C ASP A 17 4.67 2.71 11.13
N LEU A 18 4.73 1.99 10.00
CA LEU A 18 5.89 1.96 9.09
C LEU A 18 6.40 3.36 8.73
N THR A 19 5.48 4.29 8.50
CA THR A 19 5.83 5.67 8.10
C THR A 19 6.33 6.54 9.26
N THR A 20 6.25 6.05 10.49
CA THR A 20 6.68 6.76 11.71
C THR A 20 8.09 6.38 12.16
N PHE A 21 8.69 5.33 11.59
CA PHE A 21 10.04 4.91 11.97
C PHE A 21 11.11 5.95 11.63
N ALA A 22 12.02 6.14 12.58
CA ALA A 22 13.24 6.92 12.44
C ALA A 22 14.41 6.05 12.90
N VAL A 23 15.25 5.63 11.96
CA VAL A 23 16.22 4.55 12.18
C VAL A 23 17.63 5.06 11.89
N PRO A 24 18.53 5.12 12.89
CA PRO A 24 19.90 5.54 12.67
C PRO A 24 20.69 4.45 11.94
N GLU A 25 21.58 4.88 11.04
CA GLU A 25 22.41 4.05 10.17
C GLU A 25 23.82 4.67 10.07
N GLN A 26 24.82 3.87 9.67
CA GLN A 26 26.14 4.34 9.26
C GLN A 26 26.82 5.34 10.26
N PRO A 27 27.02 4.95 11.54
CA PRO A 27 27.66 5.82 12.52
C PRO A 27 29.13 6.06 12.15
N ALA A 28 29.59 7.30 12.27
CA ALA A 28 30.96 7.74 12.01
C ALA A 28 31.43 8.69 13.13
N LEU A 29 32.36 8.22 13.94
CA LEU A 29 32.93 8.94 15.07
C LEU A 29 34.00 9.92 14.58
N SER A 30 34.05 11.12 15.18
CA SER A 30 35.09 12.11 14.91
C SER A 30 36.45 11.57 15.38
N PRO A 31 37.58 11.98 14.75
CA PRO A 31 38.90 11.50 15.13
C PRO A 31 39.29 11.77 16.59
N ASP A 32 38.68 12.79 17.21
CA ASP A 32 38.88 13.14 18.62
C ASP A 32 37.93 12.40 19.59
N GLY A 33 37.04 11.54 19.08
CA GLY A 33 36.08 10.74 19.86
C GLY A 33 34.93 11.53 20.50
N ASN A 34 34.76 12.82 20.18
CA ASN A 34 33.80 13.68 20.88
C ASN A 34 32.42 13.72 20.23
N GLU A 35 32.32 13.40 18.95
CA GLU A 35 31.10 13.58 18.16
C GLU A 35 30.87 12.43 17.19
N CYS A 36 29.62 12.03 17.04
CA CYS A 36 29.20 11.02 16.09
C CYS A 36 28.33 11.67 15.01
N LEU A 37 28.68 11.43 13.75
CA LEU A 37 27.78 11.57 12.62
C LEU A 37 27.05 10.25 12.40
N TYR A 38 25.82 10.30 11.93
CA TYR A 38 25.09 9.12 11.50
C TYR A 38 24.04 9.53 10.47
N VAL A 39 23.60 8.58 9.66
CA VAL A 39 22.47 8.77 8.76
C VAL A 39 21.20 8.45 9.54
N LEU A 40 20.17 9.29 9.46
CA LEU A 40 18.85 8.97 9.96
C LEU A 40 17.95 8.68 8.76
N ARG A 41 17.42 7.45 8.68
CA ARG A 41 16.38 7.09 7.73
C ARG A 41 14.99 7.36 8.32
N THR A 42 14.18 8.12 7.60
CA THR A 42 12.77 8.36 7.89
C THR A 42 11.93 8.08 6.64
N CYS A 43 10.61 8.21 6.74
CA CYS A 43 9.69 8.03 5.62
C CYS A 43 9.07 9.37 5.20
N ASP A 44 9.01 9.63 3.90
CA ASP A 44 8.17 10.64 3.27
C ASP A 44 7.00 9.90 2.61
N ALA A 45 5.86 9.86 3.30
CA ALA A 45 4.70 9.08 2.88
C ALA A 45 3.96 9.71 1.69
N GLU A 46 4.08 11.02 1.51
CA GLU A 46 3.45 11.74 0.38
C GLU A 46 4.22 11.47 -0.91
N ALA A 47 5.56 11.52 -0.84
CA ALA A 47 6.42 11.19 -1.99
C ALA A 47 6.73 9.69 -2.13
N ASP A 48 6.10 8.84 -1.32
CA ASP A 48 6.28 7.38 -1.29
C ASP A 48 7.75 6.91 -1.33
N ARG A 49 8.60 7.48 -0.45
CA ARG A 49 10.03 7.18 -0.42
C ARG A 49 10.63 7.24 0.98
N ASN A 50 11.75 6.54 1.16
CA ASN A 50 12.62 6.73 2.32
C ASN A 50 13.45 8.01 2.14
N VAL A 51 13.64 8.75 3.23
CA VAL A 51 14.47 9.96 3.30
C VAL A 51 15.66 9.68 4.19
N ARG A 52 16.86 10.02 3.72
CA ARG A 52 18.12 9.87 4.46
C ARG A 52 18.81 11.22 4.60
N ALA A 53 19.06 11.61 5.84
CA ALA A 53 19.77 12.85 6.18
C ALA A 53 20.88 12.57 7.18
N ILE A 54 21.95 13.38 7.16
CA ILE A 54 23.06 13.25 8.11
C ILE A 54 22.72 14.03 9.38
N TRP A 55 22.90 13.38 10.52
CA TRP A 55 22.72 13.92 11.85
C TRP A 55 24.03 13.86 12.64
N ARG A 56 24.08 14.65 13.72
CA ARG A 56 25.23 14.75 14.62
C ARG A 56 24.79 14.69 16.08
N VAL A 57 25.53 13.98 16.91
CA VAL A 57 25.32 13.91 18.37
C VAL A 57 26.65 13.85 19.12
N GLY A 58 26.74 14.45 20.30
CA GLY A 58 27.92 14.37 21.15
C GLY A 58 28.02 13.04 21.90
N THR A 59 29.23 12.54 22.10
CA THR A 59 29.48 11.20 22.70
C THR A 59 29.38 11.16 24.21
N ARG A 60 29.50 12.32 24.88
CA ARG A 60 29.34 12.46 26.34
C ARG A 60 28.05 13.18 26.72
N THR A 61 27.76 14.28 26.02
CA THR A 61 26.62 15.16 26.25
C THR A 61 26.20 15.82 24.95
N GLY A 62 24.91 16.04 24.74
CA GLY A 62 24.39 16.77 23.58
C GLY A 62 23.05 16.22 23.13
N ARG A 63 22.27 17.04 22.42
CA ARG A 63 21.07 16.57 21.73
C ARG A 63 21.41 16.30 20.26
N PRO A 64 20.83 15.25 19.66
CA PRO A 64 20.98 15.03 18.23
C PRO A 64 20.49 16.23 17.44
N ARG A 65 21.23 16.59 16.38
CA ARG A 65 20.88 17.68 15.46
C ARG A 65 21.03 17.23 14.02
N GLN A 66 20.05 17.58 13.19
CA GLN A 66 20.15 17.41 11.75
C GLN A 66 21.24 18.34 11.19
N LEU A 67 22.13 17.79 10.38
CA LEU A 67 23.23 18.51 9.75
C LEU A 67 22.94 18.83 8.28
N THR A 68 22.22 17.95 7.60
CA THR A 68 21.87 18.13 6.19
C THR A 68 20.37 17.97 5.93
N HIS A 69 19.88 18.64 4.88
CA HIS A 69 18.47 18.64 4.47
C HIS A 69 18.25 17.99 3.09
N GLY A 70 19.22 17.21 2.60
CA GLY A 70 19.03 16.38 1.40
C GLY A 70 18.13 15.20 1.70
N THR A 71 17.54 14.62 0.65
CA THR A 71 16.62 13.48 0.75
C THR A 71 17.32 12.12 0.66
N ALA A 72 18.57 12.09 0.18
CA ALA A 72 19.36 10.89 -0.02
C ALA A 72 20.85 11.11 0.35
N ASP A 73 21.10 11.70 1.52
CA ASP A 73 22.45 11.93 2.04
C ASP A 73 22.94 10.71 2.84
N THR A 74 24.06 10.11 2.43
CA THR A 74 24.58 8.86 3.00
C THR A 74 26.11 8.83 3.11
N SER A 75 26.65 7.79 3.74
CA SER A 75 28.10 7.51 3.87
C SER A 75 28.94 8.68 4.40
N PRO A 76 28.57 9.28 5.55
CA PRO A 76 29.38 10.34 6.15
C PRO A 76 30.74 9.81 6.60
N ALA A 77 31.81 10.53 6.27
CA ALA A 77 33.17 10.20 6.65
C ALA A 77 33.93 11.47 7.07
N TRP A 78 34.47 11.46 8.28
CA TRP A 78 35.33 12.52 8.78
C TRP A 78 36.67 12.54 8.06
N SER A 79 37.19 13.73 7.77
CA SER A 79 38.60 13.88 7.44
C SER A 79 39.47 13.48 8.64
N PRO A 80 40.71 13.00 8.44
CA PRO A 80 41.58 12.58 9.54
C PRO A 80 41.89 13.69 10.56
N ASP A 81 41.85 14.94 10.13
CA ASP A 81 42.02 16.13 10.99
C ASP A 81 40.73 16.57 11.72
N GLY A 82 39.59 15.94 11.42
CA GLY A 82 38.28 16.27 11.97
C GLY A 82 37.67 17.58 11.46
N GLY A 83 38.34 18.31 10.57
CA GLY A 83 37.89 19.63 10.11
C GLY A 83 36.84 19.61 9.01
N ARG A 84 36.64 18.46 8.34
CA ARG A 84 35.78 18.32 7.16
C ARG A 84 35.02 17.00 7.20
N ILE A 85 33.88 16.99 6.52
CA ILE A 85 32.99 15.83 6.40
C ILE A 85 32.75 15.57 4.91
N ALA A 86 33.19 14.42 4.42
CA ALA A 86 32.80 13.93 3.10
C ALA A 86 31.55 13.07 3.21
N PHE A 87 30.66 13.11 2.22
CA PHE A 87 29.46 12.28 2.18
C PHE A 87 28.93 12.14 0.76
N LEU A 88 28.01 11.20 0.55
CA LEU A 88 27.27 11.06 -0.70
C LEU A 88 25.95 11.83 -0.63
N ARG A 89 25.61 12.50 -1.72
CA ARG A 89 24.29 13.13 -1.93
C ARG A 89 23.81 12.90 -3.35
N SER A 90 22.54 12.55 -3.48
CA SER A 90 21.78 12.61 -4.73
C SER A 90 20.81 13.80 -4.71
N ARG A 91 20.68 14.50 -5.83
CA ARG A 91 19.70 15.56 -6.09
C ARG A 91 18.85 15.15 -7.31
N ASP A 92 18.03 14.11 -7.14
CA ASP A 92 17.18 13.49 -8.18
C ASP A 92 17.95 12.82 -9.35
N GLU A 93 19.26 12.64 -9.20
CA GLU A 93 20.17 11.97 -10.15
C GLU A 93 21.04 10.91 -9.43
N VAL A 94 22.19 10.56 -10.00
CA VAL A 94 23.18 9.65 -9.41
C VAL A 94 23.94 10.29 -8.22
N PRO A 95 24.37 9.51 -7.22
CA PRO A 95 25.06 10.04 -6.03
C PRO A 95 26.43 10.65 -6.38
N GLN A 96 26.79 11.74 -5.73
CA GLN A 96 28.10 12.41 -5.88
C GLN A 96 28.75 12.63 -4.51
N ILE A 97 30.06 12.83 -4.48
CA ILE A 97 30.79 13.17 -3.25
C ILE A 97 30.66 14.68 -2.99
N TRP A 98 30.24 15.01 -1.77
CA TRP A 98 30.14 16.36 -1.25
C TRP A 98 31.03 16.53 -0.04
N LEU A 99 31.44 17.78 0.21
CA LEU A 99 32.30 18.15 1.33
C LEU A 99 31.68 19.28 2.14
N LEU A 100 31.60 19.10 3.44
CA LEU A 100 31.05 20.06 4.39
C LEU A 100 32.11 20.43 5.45
N PRO A 101 32.30 21.72 5.78
CA PRO A 101 33.11 22.12 6.93
C PRO A 101 32.50 21.62 8.26
N ALA A 102 33.32 21.06 9.14
CA ALA A 102 32.86 20.45 10.39
C ALA A 102 32.29 21.49 11.40
N ASP A 103 32.75 22.73 11.34
CA ASP A 103 32.31 23.84 12.19
C ASP A 103 31.04 24.55 11.68
N GLY A 104 30.60 24.23 10.46
CA GLY A 104 29.38 24.75 9.84
C GLY A 104 29.64 25.55 8.57
N GLY A 105 28.65 25.56 7.68
CA GLY A 105 28.73 26.15 6.34
C GLY A 105 27.84 25.39 5.36
N GLU A 106 27.91 25.74 4.07
CA GLU A 106 27.24 24.97 3.02
C GLU A 106 28.15 23.87 2.48
N ALA A 107 27.56 22.73 2.11
CA ALA A 107 28.29 21.64 1.47
C ALA A 107 28.60 22.00 0.00
N GLY A 108 29.82 21.72 -0.44
CA GLY A 108 30.24 21.84 -1.83
C GLY A 108 30.35 20.48 -2.52
N GLN A 109 29.87 20.38 -3.75
CA GLN A 109 30.01 19.18 -4.57
C GLN A 109 31.46 19.04 -5.08
N LEU A 110 32.06 17.86 -4.92
CA LEU A 110 33.44 17.60 -5.34
C LEU A 110 33.54 16.77 -6.64
N THR A 111 32.52 15.97 -6.96
CA THR A 111 32.52 15.10 -8.15
C THR A 111 31.32 15.36 -9.03
N THR A 112 31.49 15.10 -10.34
CA THR A 112 30.44 15.20 -11.37
C THR A 112 30.53 14.00 -12.30
N LEU A 113 30.61 12.79 -11.75
CA LEU A 113 30.76 11.57 -12.54
C LEU A 113 29.42 11.17 -13.19
N PRO A 114 29.37 10.83 -14.49
CA PRO A 114 28.11 10.57 -15.20
C PRO A 114 27.24 9.48 -14.59
N LEU A 115 27.85 8.45 -14.00
CA LEU A 115 27.16 7.31 -13.37
C LEU A 115 27.29 7.33 -11.84
N GLY A 116 27.68 8.47 -11.27
CA GLY A 116 27.82 8.68 -9.84
C GLY A 116 29.15 8.23 -9.24
N ALA A 117 29.35 8.59 -7.98
CA ALA A 117 30.47 8.20 -7.14
C ALA A 117 29.98 7.35 -5.96
N GLY A 118 30.81 6.40 -5.52
CA GLY A 118 30.58 5.58 -4.34
C GLY A 118 31.15 6.18 -3.05
N ALA A 119 31.01 5.44 -1.95
CA ALA A 119 31.31 5.92 -0.60
C ALA A 119 32.76 6.45 -0.48
N PRO A 120 32.96 7.64 0.14
CA PRO A 120 34.27 8.27 0.24
C PRO A 120 35.17 7.61 1.29
N VAL A 121 36.41 7.29 0.91
CA VAL A 121 37.46 6.77 1.80
C VAL A 121 38.64 7.74 1.83
N TRP A 122 38.83 8.42 2.97
CA TRP A 122 39.92 9.40 3.14
C TRP A 122 41.30 8.75 3.16
N SER A 123 42.28 9.38 2.51
CA SER A 123 43.68 9.06 2.75
C SER A 123 44.08 9.47 4.18
N PRO A 124 44.95 8.72 4.87
CA PRO A 124 45.40 9.07 6.23
C PRO A 124 45.96 10.49 6.39
N ASP A 125 46.58 11.05 5.35
CA ASP A 125 47.09 12.42 5.32
C ASP A 125 46.00 13.50 5.06
N GLY A 126 44.76 13.10 4.78
CA GLY A 126 43.63 14.00 4.50
C GLY A 126 43.72 14.77 3.18
N SER A 127 44.65 14.41 2.29
CA SER A 127 44.86 15.10 1.01
C SER A 127 44.02 14.55 -0.15
N LYS A 128 43.56 13.30 -0.05
CA LYS A 128 42.86 12.57 -1.12
C LYS A 128 41.65 11.80 -0.60
N ILE A 129 40.73 11.49 -1.51
CA ILE A 129 39.58 10.60 -1.27
C ILE A 129 39.60 9.51 -2.35
N ALA A 130 39.59 8.24 -1.92
CA ALA A 130 39.40 7.10 -2.82
C ALA A 130 37.94 6.61 -2.74
N PHE A 131 37.42 6.08 -3.84
CA PHE A 131 36.07 5.53 -3.91
C PHE A 131 35.93 4.62 -5.13
N VAL A 132 34.88 3.80 -5.15
CA VAL A 132 34.46 3.03 -6.33
C VAL A 132 33.45 3.85 -7.11
N ALA A 133 33.54 3.90 -8.44
CA ALA A 133 32.51 4.47 -9.29
C ALA A 133 32.17 3.54 -10.44
N VAL A 134 30.93 3.62 -10.91
CA VAL A 134 30.49 2.92 -12.12
C VAL A 134 31.04 3.68 -13.33
N VAL A 135 31.59 2.96 -14.30
CA VAL A 135 32.09 3.51 -15.55
C VAL A 135 31.50 2.75 -16.72
N ASP A 136 31.12 3.47 -17.78
CA ASP A 136 30.79 2.88 -19.07
C ASP A 136 32.00 3.07 -20.01
N PRO A 137 32.77 2.00 -20.31
CA PRO A 137 33.92 2.09 -21.20
C PRO A 137 33.53 2.46 -22.65
N LEU A 138 32.25 2.31 -23.02
CA LEU A 138 31.73 2.67 -24.33
C LEU A 138 31.18 4.11 -24.37
N ALA A 139 30.96 4.79 -23.24
CA ALA A 139 30.35 6.13 -23.14
C ALA A 139 30.98 7.20 -24.04
N ALA A 140 32.26 7.06 -24.38
CA ALA A 140 32.97 7.97 -25.27
C ALA A 140 32.59 7.82 -26.77
N GLY A 141 31.58 7.03 -27.10
CA GLY A 141 31.16 6.77 -28.50
C GLY A 141 32.17 5.92 -29.27
N SER A 142 32.99 5.13 -28.57
CA SER A 142 33.99 4.24 -29.16
C SER A 142 33.38 3.16 -30.06
N ASP A 143 32.09 2.88 -29.87
CA ASP A 143 31.26 1.98 -30.68
C ASP A 143 30.50 2.70 -31.82
N GLY A 144 30.60 4.04 -31.91
CA GLY A 144 29.90 4.85 -32.91
C GLY A 144 28.39 5.01 -32.70
N MET A 145 27.83 4.59 -31.55
CA MET A 145 26.40 4.71 -31.25
C MET A 145 26.10 5.95 -30.40
N SER A 146 24.93 6.56 -30.60
CA SER A 146 24.46 7.62 -29.69
C SER A 146 23.95 6.99 -28.37
N PRO A 147 23.91 7.75 -27.26
CA PRO A 147 23.36 7.27 -25.99
C PRO A 147 21.94 6.71 -26.12
N GLU A 148 21.08 7.33 -26.93
CA GLU A 148 19.70 6.88 -27.14
C GLU A 148 19.62 5.55 -27.89
N VAL A 149 20.49 5.37 -28.89
CA VAL A 149 20.62 4.10 -29.62
C VAL A 149 21.17 3.02 -28.69
N ARG A 150 22.14 3.36 -27.83
CA ARG A 150 22.72 2.40 -26.89
C ARG A 150 21.73 1.94 -25.84
N ALA A 151 20.90 2.84 -25.31
CA ALA A 151 19.86 2.49 -24.34
C ALA A 151 18.82 1.50 -24.89
N SER A 152 18.64 1.46 -26.23
CA SER A 152 17.73 0.54 -26.92
C SER A 152 18.45 -0.60 -27.66
N ALA A 153 19.78 -0.69 -27.56
CA ALA A 153 20.58 -1.69 -28.25
C ALA A 153 20.45 -3.07 -27.56
N PRO A 154 20.58 -4.18 -28.31
CA PRO A 154 20.65 -5.50 -27.71
C PRO A 154 21.83 -5.62 -26.73
N LEU A 155 21.57 -6.25 -25.58
CA LEU A 155 22.63 -6.67 -24.66
C LEU A 155 23.43 -7.82 -25.28
N VAL A 156 24.74 -7.63 -25.43
CA VAL A 156 25.67 -8.69 -25.81
C VAL A 156 26.49 -9.06 -24.57
N ALA A 157 26.37 -10.31 -24.11
CA ALA A 157 27.07 -10.81 -22.93
C ALA A 157 27.84 -12.09 -23.26
N ASP A 158 29.17 -12.03 -23.08
CA ASP A 158 30.07 -13.18 -23.19
C ASP A 158 30.39 -13.82 -21.82
N ARG A 159 29.97 -13.17 -20.73
CA ARG A 159 30.15 -13.61 -19.33
C ARG A 159 28.82 -13.79 -18.62
N LEU A 160 28.81 -14.57 -17.54
CA LEU A 160 27.61 -14.79 -16.73
C LEU A 160 27.19 -13.56 -15.90
N THR A 161 28.10 -12.62 -15.64
CA THR A 161 27.83 -11.38 -14.89
C THR A 161 27.22 -10.29 -15.78
N TYR A 162 26.04 -10.53 -16.34
CA TYR A 162 25.36 -9.60 -17.25
C TYR A 162 24.19 -8.84 -16.59
N GLN A 163 23.83 -9.20 -15.36
CA GLN A 163 22.74 -8.62 -14.59
C GLN A 163 23.08 -8.64 -13.09
N GLU A 164 22.49 -7.74 -12.31
CA GLU A 164 22.64 -7.64 -10.84
C GLU A 164 21.31 -7.11 -10.26
N ASP A 165 20.77 -7.76 -9.22
CA ASP A 165 19.52 -7.33 -8.58
C ASP A 165 19.60 -5.88 -8.08
N GLY A 166 18.52 -5.12 -8.33
CA GLY A 166 18.46 -3.68 -8.03
C GLY A 166 19.24 -2.78 -9.01
N ALA A 167 20.19 -3.31 -9.79
CA ALA A 167 20.90 -2.56 -10.84
C ALA A 167 20.38 -2.87 -12.26
N GLY A 168 19.76 -4.03 -12.46
CA GLY A 168 19.23 -4.46 -13.74
C GLY A 168 20.30 -5.07 -14.65
N LEU A 169 20.15 -4.88 -15.97
CA LEU A 169 21.10 -5.36 -16.96
C LEU A 169 22.35 -4.46 -17.02
N LEU A 170 23.53 -5.03 -16.81
CA LEU A 170 24.77 -4.26 -16.62
C LEU A 170 25.40 -3.78 -17.94
N GLY A 171 25.20 -4.48 -19.06
CA GLY A 171 25.86 -4.10 -20.32
C GLY A 171 27.38 -4.03 -20.19
N ALA A 172 27.96 -2.95 -20.72
CA ALA A 172 29.40 -2.70 -20.66
C ALA A 172 29.87 -2.09 -19.34
N VAL A 173 28.97 -1.73 -18.42
CA VAL A 173 29.36 -0.94 -17.24
C VAL A 173 30.19 -1.75 -16.25
N ARG A 174 31.22 -1.14 -15.66
CA ARG A 174 32.13 -1.77 -14.69
C ARG A 174 32.30 -0.89 -13.47
N ARG A 175 32.68 -1.48 -12.34
CA ARG A 175 33.01 -0.76 -11.08
C ARG A 175 34.51 -0.60 -10.98
N HIS A 176 35.03 0.63 -10.89
CA HIS A 176 36.47 0.88 -10.80
C HIS A 176 36.84 1.94 -9.77
N LEU A 177 38.07 1.82 -9.27
CA LEU A 177 38.62 2.73 -8.28
C LEU A 177 38.95 4.09 -8.88
N HIS A 178 38.61 5.13 -8.15
CA HIS A 178 38.91 6.51 -8.43
C HIS A 178 39.61 7.15 -7.24
N VAL A 179 40.49 8.11 -7.51
CA VAL A 179 41.15 8.93 -6.50
C VAL A 179 40.93 10.41 -6.84
N LEU A 180 40.34 11.13 -5.91
CA LEU A 180 40.15 12.58 -5.95
C LEU A 180 41.24 13.26 -5.12
N ASP A 181 42.01 14.14 -5.75
CA ASP A 181 42.97 15.02 -5.08
C ASP A 181 42.29 16.33 -4.67
N LEU A 182 42.28 16.64 -3.37
CA LEU A 182 41.51 17.77 -2.84
C LEU A 182 42.19 19.12 -3.06
N ALA A 183 43.51 19.14 -3.28
CA ALA A 183 44.24 20.38 -3.53
C ALA A 183 44.00 20.88 -4.97
N THR A 184 43.92 19.94 -5.92
CA THR A 184 43.76 20.25 -7.35
C THR A 184 42.32 20.10 -7.84
N GLY A 185 41.46 19.39 -7.11
CA GLY A 185 40.12 19.00 -7.56
C GLY A 185 40.11 17.93 -8.65
N ARG A 186 41.26 17.33 -8.98
CA ARG A 186 41.37 16.34 -10.06
C ARG A 186 40.90 14.96 -9.57
N CYS A 187 39.88 14.42 -10.21
CA CYS A 187 39.44 13.03 -10.05
C CYS A 187 40.06 12.14 -11.13
N ARG A 188 40.73 11.05 -10.74
CA ARG A 188 41.42 10.12 -11.64
C ARG A 188 40.92 8.69 -11.42
N GLN A 189 40.50 8.01 -12.48
CA GLN A 189 40.32 6.56 -12.48
C GLN A 189 41.70 5.88 -12.38
N VAL A 190 41.86 4.96 -11.43
CA VAL A 190 43.16 4.31 -11.14
C VAL A 190 43.19 2.82 -11.46
N THR A 191 42.06 2.25 -11.84
CA THR A 191 41.93 0.87 -12.33
C THR A 191 41.03 0.82 -13.55
N GLU A 192 41.27 -0.11 -14.47
CA GLU A 192 40.48 -0.30 -15.69
C GLU A 192 40.46 -1.77 -16.11
N GLY A 193 39.48 -2.15 -16.92
CA GLY A 193 39.39 -3.44 -17.57
C GLY A 193 37.98 -4.04 -17.52
N ASP A 194 37.85 -5.26 -18.03
CA ASP A 194 36.60 -6.00 -18.02
C ASP A 194 36.44 -6.83 -16.72
N TRP A 195 36.32 -6.13 -15.59
CA TRP A 195 36.17 -6.70 -14.25
C TRP A 195 35.71 -5.61 -13.26
N HIS A 196 35.27 -6.00 -12.06
CA HIS A 196 34.80 -5.08 -11.01
C HIS A 196 35.79 -4.99 -9.84
N ALA A 197 36.05 -3.78 -9.36
CA ALA A 197 36.81 -3.51 -8.14
C ALA A 197 35.85 -3.36 -6.94
N ASN A 198 36.20 -4.00 -5.82
CA ASN A 198 35.53 -3.77 -4.53
C ASN A 198 36.05 -2.50 -3.83
N HIS A 199 35.41 -2.16 -2.70
CA HIS A 199 35.77 -0.99 -1.89
C HIS A 199 37.27 -0.96 -1.51
N PRO A 200 37.95 0.19 -1.66
CA PRO A 200 39.39 0.29 -1.40
C PRO A 200 39.71 0.61 0.07
N ALA A 201 40.93 0.27 0.49
CA ALA A 201 41.51 0.66 1.77
C ALA A 201 42.89 1.33 1.57
N TRP A 202 43.12 2.49 2.19
CA TRP A 202 44.39 3.20 2.11
C TRP A 202 45.48 2.61 2.98
N SER A 203 46.70 2.53 2.45
CA SER A 203 47.89 2.28 3.25
C SER A 203 48.16 3.45 4.22
N PRO A 204 48.76 3.20 5.40
CA PRO A 204 49.04 4.23 6.40
C PRO A 204 49.86 5.43 5.86
N ASP A 205 50.68 5.21 4.83
CA ASP A 205 51.50 6.25 4.19
C ASP A 205 50.78 7.05 3.09
N SER A 206 49.49 6.80 2.85
CA SER A 206 48.67 7.48 1.84
C SER A 206 49.13 7.30 0.38
N LYS A 207 49.93 6.25 0.09
CA LYS A 207 50.48 6.01 -1.26
C LYS A 207 49.87 4.83 -2.00
N ARG A 208 49.31 3.85 -1.30
CA ARG A 208 48.80 2.61 -1.88
C ARG A 208 47.35 2.39 -1.50
N LEU A 209 46.62 1.70 -2.38
CA LEU A 209 45.28 1.18 -2.10
C LEU A 209 45.32 -0.35 -2.13
N ALA A 210 44.68 -0.98 -1.15
CA ALA A 210 44.34 -2.40 -1.18
C ALA A 210 42.87 -2.55 -1.59
N PHE A 211 42.55 -3.55 -2.40
CA PHE A 211 41.20 -3.84 -2.86
C PHE A 211 41.09 -5.31 -3.30
N ALA A 212 39.87 -5.81 -3.46
CA ALA A 212 39.61 -7.13 -3.99
C ALA A 212 38.99 -7.04 -5.40
N ALA A 213 39.32 -7.97 -6.29
CA ALA A 213 38.78 -7.99 -7.66
C ALA A 213 38.91 -9.37 -8.31
N ALA A 214 37.89 -9.79 -9.07
CA ALA A 214 37.92 -11.02 -9.84
C ALA A 214 38.40 -10.74 -11.27
N MET A 215 39.72 -10.80 -11.48
CA MET A 215 40.36 -10.43 -12.76
C MET A 215 40.67 -11.62 -13.69
N ALA A 216 40.47 -12.86 -13.21
CA ALA A 216 40.77 -14.05 -14.00
C ALA A 216 39.75 -14.24 -15.16
N PRO A 217 40.14 -14.85 -16.29
CA PRO A 217 39.22 -15.09 -17.41
C PRO A 217 38.03 -15.99 -17.06
N ASP A 218 38.14 -16.81 -16.01
CA ASP A 218 37.10 -17.72 -15.50
C ASP A 218 36.42 -17.19 -14.23
N ALA A 219 36.55 -15.89 -13.94
CA ALA A 219 36.04 -15.24 -12.73
C ALA A 219 34.52 -15.31 -12.55
N ASP A 220 33.77 -15.48 -13.64
CA ASP A 220 32.31 -15.66 -13.63
C ASP A 220 31.89 -17.13 -13.41
N LEU A 221 32.83 -18.08 -13.55
CA LEU A 221 32.60 -19.51 -13.35
C LEU A 221 33.03 -20.01 -11.97
N ARG A 222 33.84 -19.23 -11.24
CA ARG A 222 34.35 -19.58 -9.92
C ARG A 222 34.30 -18.38 -8.98
N ALA A 223 33.80 -18.58 -7.78
CA ALA A 223 33.81 -17.55 -6.77
C ALA A 223 35.20 -17.40 -6.16
N ARG A 224 36.01 -16.54 -6.78
CA ARG A 224 37.28 -16.07 -6.25
C ARG A 224 37.35 -14.57 -6.38
N MET A 225 37.76 -13.93 -5.30
CA MET A 225 37.94 -12.48 -5.23
C MET A 225 39.30 -12.17 -4.58
N PRO A 226 40.43 -12.37 -5.30
CA PRO A 226 41.76 -12.17 -4.73
C PRO A 226 42.06 -10.73 -4.33
N LEU A 227 43.06 -10.58 -3.46
CA LEU A 227 43.54 -9.29 -3.00
C LEU A 227 44.58 -8.70 -3.94
N TYR A 228 44.48 -7.39 -4.15
CA TYR A 228 45.44 -6.61 -4.91
C TYR A 228 45.84 -5.35 -4.13
N VAL A 229 47.07 -4.92 -4.33
CA VAL A 229 47.59 -3.62 -3.89
C VAL A 229 48.03 -2.83 -5.12
N LEU A 230 47.75 -1.53 -5.15
CA LEU A 230 48.20 -0.64 -6.23
C LEU A 230 48.78 0.65 -5.66
N ASP A 231 49.91 1.11 -6.22
CA ASP A 231 50.49 2.41 -5.90
C ASP A 231 49.78 3.51 -6.71
N VAL A 232 49.25 4.52 -6.02
CA VAL A 232 48.51 5.64 -6.64
C VAL A 232 49.34 6.92 -6.76
N SER A 233 50.60 6.90 -6.30
CA SER A 233 51.52 8.04 -6.39
C SER A 233 52.17 8.19 -7.77
N GLY A 234 52.26 7.10 -8.55
CA GLY A 234 52.79 7.09 -9.92
C GLY A 234 51.73 6.90 -11.02
N GLU A 235 52.11 7.20 -12.26
CA GLU A 235 51.33 6.88 -13.48
C GLU A 235 52.18 5.98 -14.42
N PRO A 236 51.65 4.84 -14.93
CA PRO A 236 50.34 4.25 -14.64
C PRO A 236 50.30 3.52 -13.30
N ALA A 237 49.15 3.55 -12.62
CA ALA A 237 48.90 2.73 -11.45
C ALA A 237 48.60 1.29 -11.90
N LYS A 238 49.30 0.30 -11.34
CA LYS A 238 49.14 -1.11 -11.71
C LYS A 238 48.81 -1.96 -10.48
N PRO A 239 47.69 -2.71 -10.49
CA PRO A 239 47.40 -3.68 -9.45
C PRO A 239 48.42 -4.82 -9.40
N GLU A 240 48.91 -5.13 -8.20
CA GLU A 240 49.80 -6.24 -7.91
C GLU A 240 49.09 -7.23 -6.96
N PRO A 241 49.14 -8.55 -7.21
CA PRO A 241 48.54 -9.53 -6.31
C PRO A 241 49.14 -9.44 -4.90
N ALA A 242 48.27 -9.43 -3.89
CA ALA A 242 48.64 -9.28 -2.49
C ALA A 242 48.28 -10.50 -1.62
N GLY A 243 47.43 -11.41 -2.11
CA GLY A 243 47.10 -12.65 -1.42
C GLY A 243 45.74 -13.22 -1.80
N LEU A 244 45.37 -14.34 -1.17
CA LEU A 244 44.10 -15.05 -1.37
C LEU A 244 43.79 -15.38 -2.84
N PRO A 245 44.72 -16.01 -3.59
CA PRO A 245 44.52 -16.28 -5.02
C PRO A 245 43.31 -17.18 -5.30
N ASP A 246 42.97 -18.07 -4.36
CA ASP A 246 41.82 -18.97 -4.42
C ASP A 246 40.69 -18.56 -3.46
N GLY A 247 40.86 -17.46 -2.74
CA GLY A 247 39.94 -17.01 -1.69
C GLY A 247 38.94 -15.96 -2.16
N CYS A 248 38.02 -15.59 -1.26
CA CYS A 248 37.09 -14.48 -1.44
C CYS A 248 37.36 -13.40 -0.40
N ALA A 249 37.98 -12.30 -0.80
CA ALA A 249 38.19 -11.14 0.06
C ALA A 249 36.99 -10.18 0.01
N GLY A 250 36.45 -9.86 1.18
CA GLY A 250 35.47 -8.80 1.42
C GLY A 250 36.14 -7.51 1.91
N PRO A 251 35.64 -6.88 2.98
CA PRO A 251 36.27 -5.71 3.60
C PRO A 251 37.75 -5.89 3.95
N ILE A 252 38.54 -4.83 3.73
CA ILE A 252 39.99 -4.83 3.89
C ILE A 252 40.40 -3.66 4.80
N LEU A 253 41.38 -3.90 5.68
CA LEU A 253 42.08 -2.90 6.46
C LEU A 253 43.58 -3.13 6.34
N TRP A 254 44.37 -2.07 6.49
CA TRP A 254 45.82 -2.20 6.63
C TRP A 254 46.19 -2.38 8.10
N THR A 255 47.17 -3.23 8.39
CA THR A 255 47.80 -3.18 9.71
C THR A 255 48.52 -1.83 9.89
N PRO A 256 48.58 -1.28 11.12
CA PRO A 256 49.19 0.04 11.35
C PRO A 256 50.66 0.15 10.93
N ASP A 257 51.39 -0.96 10.95
CA ASP A 257 52.79 -1.06 10.51
C ASP A 257 52.95 -1.31 8.99
N ALA A 258 51.85 -1.45 8.26
CA ALA A 258 51.77 -1.71 6.83
C ALA A 258 52.48 -3.00 6.36
N THR A 259 52.63 -4.00 7.25
CA THR A 259 53.24 -5.30 6.94
C THR A 259 52.23 -6.36 6.48
N ALA A 260 50.95 -6.18 6.79
CA ALA A 260 49.88 -7.11 6.43
C ALA A 260 48.55 -6.39 6.15
N LEU A 261 47.58 -7.12 5.61
CA LEU A 261 46.19 -6.72 5.47
C LEU A 261 45.31 -7.54 6.40
N LEU A 262 44.32 -6.92 7.03
CA LEU A 262 43.25 -7.60 7.73
C LEU A 262 42.02 -7.66 6.81
N VAL A 263 41.46 -8.84 6.62
CA VAL A 263 40.45 -9.10 5.59
C VAL A 263 39.32 -9.94 6.19
N VAL A 264 38.08 -9.54 5.92
CA VAL A 264 36.93 -10.40 6.18
C VAL A 264 36.67 -11.24 4.94
N GLY A 265 36.75 -12.57 5.04
CA GLY A 265 36.61 -13.42 3.86
C GLY A 265 37.00 -14.88 4.09
N THR A 266 37.26 -15.61 3.00
CA THR A 266 37.72 -17.00 3.02
C THR A 266 39.11 -17.12 2.41
N ALA A 267 39.95 -18.00 2.96
CA ALA A 267 41.31 -18.20 2.47
C ALA A 267 41.38 -19.03 1.17
N GLY A 268 40.38 -19.87 0.93
CA GLY A 268 40.20 -20.67 -0.29
C GLY A 268 38.78 -20.54 -0.83
N GLU A 269 38.37 -21.48 -1.71
CA GLU A 269 37.05 -21.47 -2.32
C GLU A 269 35.96 -21.31 -1.24
N PRO A 270 34.96 -20.44 -1.46
CA PRO A 270 34.02 -20.05 -0.42
C PRO A 270 33.19 -21.24 0.04
N ALA A 271 33.37 -21.61 1.30
CA ALA A 271 32.60 -22.62 2.00
C ALA A 271 32.53 -22.23 3.49
N GLY A 272 31.33 -22.30 4.07
CA GLY A 272 31.11 -21.97 5.48
C GLY A 272 31.19 -20.47 5.77
N HIS A 273 31.74 -20.15 6.93
CA HIS A 273 31.76 -18.80 7.50
C HIS A 273 32.80 -17.88 6.84
N ALA A 274 32.50 -16.58 6.76
CA ALA A 274 33.53 -15.56 6.62
C ALA A 274 34.39 -15.48 7.89
N ARG A 275 35.72 -15.44 7.69
CA ARG A 275 36.73 -15.36 8.73
C ARG A 275 37.36 -13.98 8.78
N LEU A 276 37.91 -13.63 9.94
CA LEU A 276 38.85 -12.53 10.06
C LEU A 276 40.25 -13.09 9.74
N LEU A 277 40.82 -12.70 8.61
CA LEU A 277 42.09 -13.16 8.09
C LEU A 277 43.13 -12.05 8.17
N ARG A 278 44.35 -12.37 8.61
CA ARG A 278 45.51 -11.50 8.44
C ARG A 278 46.37 -12.06 7.32
N VAL A 279 46.61 -11.26 6.28
CA VAL A 279 47.32 -11.64 5.07
C VAL A 279 48.65 -10.87 5.01
N PRO A 280 49.80 -11.53 5.25
CA PRO A 280 51.11 -10.90 5.16
C PRO A 280 51.44 -10.42 3.74
N LEU A 281 51.97 -9.19 3.60
CA LEU A 281 52.34 -8.61 2.30
C LEU A 281 53.70 -9.11 1.77
N ASP A 282 54.45 -9.84 2.58
CA ASP A 282 55.68 -10.51 2.17
C ASP A 282 55.43 -11.86 1.46
N GLY A 283 54.17 -12.24 1.27
CA GLY A 283 53.75 -13.50 0.65
C GLY A 283 53.64 -14.67 1.63
N GLY A 284 53.73 -14.42 2.94
CA GLY A 284 53.44 -15.41 3.97
C GLY A 284 52.00 -15.96 3.91
N ALA A 285 51.77 -17.11 4.53
CA ALA A 285 50.44 -17.71 4.64
C ALA A 285 49.52 -16.85 5.52
N PRO A 286 48.23 -16.70 5.18
CA PRO A 286 47.26 -16.04 6.05
C PRO A 286 47.13 -16.73 7.42
N ASP A 287 46.92 -15.95 8.47
CA ASP A 287 46.53 -16.42 9.80
C ASP A 287 45.11 -15.93 10.16
N GLU A 288 44.49 -16.55 11.17
CA GLU A 288 43.11 -16.26 11.60
C GLU A 288 43.09 -15.74 13.05
N PRO A 289 43.10 -14.41 13.28
CA PRO A 289 43.20 -13.87 14.63
C PRO A 289 42.07 -14.33 15.57
N ALA A 290 40.89 -14.58 15.03
CA ALA A 290 39.69 -14.98 15.77
C ALA A 290 39.36 -16.49 15.68
N ALA A 291 40.32 -17.36 15.31
CA ALA A 291 40.09 -18.79 15.07
C ALA A 291 39.38 -19.55 16.21
N ALA A 292 39.48 -19.09 17.46
CA ALA A 292 38.82 -19.71 18.61
C ALA A 292 37.30 -19.48 18.66
N LEU A 293 36.76 -18.57 17.84
CA LEU A 293 35.34 -18.26 17.76
C LEU A 293 34.75 -18.93 16.51
N ASP A 294 34.02 -20.03 16.70
CA ASP A 294 33.26 -20.68 15.63
C ASP A 294 31.96 -19.92 15.33
N ARG A 295 32.10 -18.70 14.81
CA ARG A 295 31.01 -17.82 14.35
C ARG A 295 31.39 -17.09 13.07
N ASN A 296 30.38 -16.77 12.28
CA ASN A 296 30.53 -15.97 11.07
C ASN A 296 30.84 -14.51 11.42
N VAL A 297 31.85 -13.93 10.79
CA VAL A 297 32.17 -12.50 10.92
C VAL A 297 31.19 -11.68 10.10
N MET A 298 30.56 -10.68 10.73
CA MET A 298 29.46 -9.89 10.17
C MET A 298 29.90 -8.47 9.81
N PRO A 299 30.38 -8.21 8.57
CA PRO A 299 30.80 -6.87 8.16
C PRO A 299 29.65 -5.86 8.00
N GLY A 300 28.39 -6.33 8.04
CA GLY A 300 27.20 -5.52 7.84
C GLY A 300 26.81 -5.36 6.37
N GLY A 301 25.51 -5.26 6.12
CA GLY A 301 24.92 -5.02 4.80
C GLY A 301 23.38 -4.95 4.89
N PRO A 302 22.68 -4.65 3.77
CA PRO A 302 21.22 -4.68 3.74
C PRO A 302 20.68 -6.04 4.21
N GLY A 303 19.81 -6.06 5.22
CA GLY A 303 19.25 -7.30 5.79
C GLY A 303 20.21 -8.15 6.65
N TYR A 304 21.49 -7.75 6.75
CA TYR A 304 22.52 -8.45 7.52
C TYR A 304 23.19 -7.48 8.53
N PRO A 305 22.62 -7.32 9.75
CA PRO A 305 23.21 -6.50 10.80
C PRO A 305 24.68 -6.82 11.06
N GLY A 306 25.50 -5.78 11.17
CA GLY A 306 26.93 -5.88 11.44
C GLY A 306 27.64 -4.57 11.19
N ALA A 307 28.96 -4.62 11.19
CA ALA A 307 29.79 -3.47 10.89
C ALA A 307 31.20 -3.89 10.45
N LEU A 308 31.83 -3.04 9.64
CA LEU A 308 33.21 -3.24 9.22
C LEU A 308 34.13 -3.34 10.44
N PRO A 309 35.11 -4.27 10.47
CA PRO A 309 36.08 -4.32 11.54
C PRO A 309 36.89 -3.02 11.64
N GLN A 310 37.37 -2.70 12.84
CA GLN A 310 38.20 -1.52 13.08
C GLN A 310 39.29 -1.82 14.10
N PHE A 311 40.46 -1.21 13.93
CA PHE A 311 41.51 -1.24 14.95
C PHE A 311 41.16 -0.27 16.08
N GLY A 312 41.48 -0.67 17.32
CA GLY A 312 41.61 0.28 18.41
C GLY A 312 42.89 1.10 18.30
N ASP A 313 42.97 2.18 19.07
CA ASP A 313 44.11 3.12 19.07
C ASP A 313 45.45 2.46 19.48
N ASP A 314 45.43 1.30 20.15
CA ASP A 314 46.63 0.54 20.47
C ASP A 314 47.29 -0.10 19.23
N GLY A 315 46.61 -0.08 18.08
CA GLY A 315 47.05 -0.65 16.81
C GLY A 315 47.18 -2.18 16.83
N ARG A 316 46.64 -2.84 17.86
CA ARG A 316 46.78 -4.28 18.10
C ARG A 316 45.45 -4.96 18.33
N THR A 317 44.49 -4.28 18.93
CA THR A 317 43.15 -4.82 19.18
C THR A 317 42.27 -4.54 17.96
N VAL A 318 41.60 -5.57 17.47
CA VAL A 318 40.59 -5.48 16.41
C VAL A 318 39.22 -5.66 17.03
N LEU A 319 38.33 -4.71 16.77
CA LEU A 319 36.91 -4.81 17.05
C LEU A 319 36.19 -5.28 15.78
N PHE A 320 35.33 -6.28 15.91
CA PHE A 320 34.58 -6.85 14.80
C PHE A 320 33.23 -7.40 15.27
N CYS A 321 32.27 -7.48 14.36
CA CYS A 321 30.99 -8.10 14.65
C CYS A 321 30.99 -9.58 14.26
N ALA A 322 30.33 -10.42 15.04
CA ALA A 322 30.06 -11.81 14.67
C ALA A 322 28.62 -12.19 15.05
N ARG A 323 28.03 -13.12 14.30
CA ARG A 323 26.68 -13.62 14.56
C ARG A 323 26.74 -14.68 15.65
N ASP A 324 25.90 -14.62 16.66
CA ASP A 324 25.76 -15.66 17.69
C ASP A 324 24.28 -15.82 18.05
N ARG A 325 23.74 -17.04 17.85
CA ARG A 325 22.31 -17.37 18.04
C ARG A 325 21.37 -16.35 17.38
N GLY A 326 21.63 -16.06 16.11
CA GLY A 326 20.90 -15.08 15.30
C GLY A 326 21.13 -13.61 15.61
N CYS A 327 21.75 -13.26 16.74
CA CYS A 327 22.06 -11.89 17.11
C CYS A 327 23.45 -11.46 16.61
N THR A 328 23.61 -10.22 16.17
CA THR A 328 24.94 -9.69 15.83
C THR A 328 25.57 -9.00 17.04
N HIS A 329 26.69 -9.53 17.53
CA HIS A 329 27.40 -9.05 18.71
C HIS A 329 28.74 -8.41 18.35
N LEU A 330 29.25 -7.54 19.22
CA LEU A 330 30.57 -6.92 19.08
C LEU A 330 31.61 -7.69 19.89
N TYR A 331 32.70 -8.08 19.24
CA TYR A 331 33.85 -8.75 19.85
C TYR A 331 35.13 -7.93 19.68
N ALA A 332 36.10 -8.18 20.56
CA ALA A 332 37.45 -7.68 20.46
C ALA A 332 38.47 -8.83 20.52
N VAL A 333 39.50 -8.78 19.67
CA VAL A 333 40.59 -9.76 19.65
C VAL A 333 41.93 -9.08 19.33
N SER A 334 43.05 -9.68 19.74
CA SER A 334 44.37 -9.25 19.27
C SER A 334 44.55 -9.60 17.79
N ALA A 335 45.11 -8.69 17.00
CA ALA A 335 45.46 -8.90 15.59
C ALA A 335 46.51 -10.00 15.38
N GLU A 336 47.30 -10.32 16.42
CA GLU A 336 48.25 -11.45 16.43
C GLU A 336 47.58 -12.77 16.87
N GLY A 337 46.27 -12.75 17.11
CA GLY A 337 45.48 -13.91 17.52
C GLY A 337 45.22 -14.02 19.02
N GLY A 338 44.18 -14.78 19.36
CA GLY A 338 43.77 -15.06 20.74
C GLY A 338 42.33 -15.53 20.83
N THR A 339 41.78 -15.54 22.04
CA THR A 339 40.35 -15.80 22.26
C THR A 339 39.58 -14.47 22.14
N PRO A 340 38.65 -14.32 21.19
CA PRO A 340 37.81 -13.14 21.10
C PRO A 340 36.99 -12.92 22.37
N ARG A 341 36.93 -11.68 22.85
CA ARG A 341 36.16 -11.28 24.02
C ARG A 341 34.91 -10.51 23.58
N PRO A 342 33.69 -10.89 24.01
CA PRO A 342 32.50 -10.11 23.74
C PRO A 342 32.55 -8.78 24.49
N LEU A 343 32.22 -7.69 23.79
CA LEU A 343 32.02 -6.35 24.34
C LEU A 343 30.54 -6.04 24.50
N VAL A 344 29.76 -6.34 23.47
CA VAL A 344 28.31 -6.11 23.42
C VAL A 344 27.67 -7.40 22.93
N ALA A 345 26.95 -8.07 23.83
CA ALA A 345 26.28 -9.35 23.57
C ALA A 345 24.99 -9.46 24.39
N GLY A 346 24.14 -10.41 24.02
CA GLY A 346 22.90 -10.74 24.71
C GLY A 346 21.74 -11.07 23.77
N ALA A 347 20.71 -11.72 24.32
CA ALA A 347 19.48 -12.05 23.60
C ALA A 347 18.81 -10.78 23.06
N GLY A 348 18.46 -10.80 21.77
CA GLY A 348 17.77 -9.70 21.09
C GLY A 348 18.58 -8.43 20.90
N ARG A 349 19.91 -8.46 21.12
CA ARG A 349 20.80 -7.30 20.90
C ARG A 349 21.51 -7.43 19.56
N ASN A 350 21.31 -6.45 18.67
CA ASN A 350 21.93 -6.44 17.35
C ASN A 350 22.73 -5.17 17.11
N VAL A 351 24.03 -5.33 16.88
CA VAL A 351 24.89 -4.27 16.37
C VAL A 351 24.68 -4.13 14.87
N MET A 352 24.27 -2.94 14.44
CA MET A 352 23.89 -2.61 13.06
C MET A 352 24.80 -1.55 12.42
N GLY A 353 25.87 -1.17 13.13
CA GLY A 353 26.88 -0.22 12.69
C GLY A 353 27.87 0.04 13.82
N LEU A 354 29.11 0.39 13.47
CA LEU A 354 30.20 0.63 14.42
C LEU A 354 31.16 1.71 13.90
N SER A 355 31.64 2.57 14.79
CA SER A 355 32.80 3.42 14.58
C SER A 355 33.59 3.58 15.87
N VAL A 356 34.92 3.56 15.78
CA VAL A 356 35.84 3.53 16.93
C VAL A 356 36.84 4.69 16.83
N ALA A 357 37.11 5.36 17.95
CA ALA A 357 38.17 6.35 18.09
C ALA A 357 38.55 6.47 19.57
N GLY A 358 39.84 6.38 19.90
CA GLY A 358 40.26 6.43 21.29
C GLY A 358 39.82 5.21 22.08
N ASP A 359 39.33 5.47 23.28
CA ASP A 359 38.72 4.51 24.20
C ASP A 359 37.20 4.37 24.00
N THR A 360 36.64 4.99 22.95
CA THR A 360 35.20 5.07 22.72
C THR A 360 34.83 4.39 21.41
N ALA A 361 33.82 3.52 21.47
CA ALA A 361 33.10 3.05 20.29
C ALA A 361 31.69 3.66 20.25
N VAL A 362 31.19 3.90 19.06
CA VAL A 362 29.80 4.26 18.80
C VAL A 362 29.17 3.23 17.88
N MET A 363 27.97 2.80 18.21
CA MET A 363 27.24 1.80 17.45
C MET A 363 25.78 2.19 17.25
N VAL A 364 25.17 1.61 16.21
CA VAL A 364 23.72 1.50 16.12
C VAL A 364 23.34 0.19 16.78
N LEU A 365 22.51 0.25 17.83
CA LEU A 365 22.09 -0.93 18.59
C LEU A 365 20.57 -1.10 18.54
N GLY A 366 20.13 -2.19 17.92
CA GLY A 366 18.76 -2.70 18.05
C GLY A 366 18.60 -3.57 19.30
N THR A 367 17.43 -3.50 19.93
CA THR A 367 17.08 -4.27 21.14
C THR A 367 15.63 -4.75 21.07
N PRO A 368 15.13 -5.61 21.98
CA PRO A 368 13.71 -5.99 21.98
C PRO A 368 12.74 -4.81 22.14
N ALA A 369 13.21 -3.66 22.65
CA ALA A 369 12.41 -2.47 22.90
C ALA A 369 12.76 -1.29 21.96
N SER A 370 13.71 -1.46 21.03
CA SER A 370 14.14 -0.38 20.13
C SER A 370 14.56 -0.92 18.77
N PHE A 371 14.11 -0.25 17.71
CA PHE A 371 14.47 -0.51 16.32
C PHE A 371 15.91 -0.07 15.98
N GLY A 372 16.54 0.71 16.85
CA GLY A 372 17.92 1.16 16.69
C GLY A 372 18.15 2.52 17.36
N GLU A 373 19.19 2.63 18.19
CA GLU A 373 19.66 3.91 18.73
C GLU A 373 21.17 4.04 18.63
N ILE A 374 21.68 5.28 18.61
CA ILE A 374 23.11 5.56 18.75
C ILE A 374 23.51 5.34 20.21
N VAL A 375 24.43 4.40 20.41
CA VAL A 375 24.95 4.02 21.73
C VAL A 375 26.46 4.18 21.75
N THR A 376 26.99 4.85 22.78
CA THR A 376 28.43 4.88 23.06
C THR A 376 28.82 3.75 23.98
N VAL A 377 29.96 3.12 23.72
CA VAL A 377 30.58 2.08 24.54
C VAL A 377 31.99 2.52 24.92
N ASP A 378 32.26 2.56 26.23
CA ASP A 378 33.61 2.71 26.75
C ASP A 378 34.35 1.37 26.61
N LEU A 379 35.44 1.34 25.84
CA LEU A 379 36.14 0.10 25.48
C LEU A 379 36.95 -0.51 26.63
N ALA A 380 37.31 0.30 27.63
CA ALA A 380 38.06 -0.17 28.79
C ALA A 380 37.15 -0.86 29.82
N THR A 381 35.94 -0.33 30.00
CA THR A 381 34.97 -0.76 31.04
C THR A 381 33.81 -1.57 30.49
N GLY A 382 33.50 -1.43 29.19
CA GLY A 382 32.29 -1.96 28.57
C GLY A 382 31.02 -1.15 28.90
N ALA A 383 31.14 0.02 29.53
CA ALA A 383 29.99 0.82 29.92
C ALA A 383 29.27 1.41 28.70
N GLU A 384 27.96 1.21 28.64
CA GLU A 384 27.11 1.66 27.53
C GLU A 384 26.28 2.88 27.91
N ALA A 385 26.04 3.77 26.95
CA ALA A 385 25.11 4.87 27.15
C ALA A 385 24.43 5.30 25.83
N VAL A 386 23.10 5.34 25.87
CA VAL A 386 22.26 5.76 24.75
C VAL A 386 22.38 7.28 24.55
N ARG A 387 22.43 7.73 23.29
CA ARG A 387 22.61 9.15 22.90
C ARG A 387 21.46 9.73 22.10
N THR A 388 20.58 8.89 21.57
CA THR A 388 19.43 9.30 20.76
C THR A 388 18.14 8.75 21.34
N GLU A 389 17.02 9.33 20.92
CA GLU A 389 15.66 8.90 21.29
C GLU A 389 14.79 8.91 20.00
N HIS A 390 15.30 8.33 18.91
CA HIS A 390 14.58 8.33 17.62
C HIS A 390 13.30 7.49 17.68
N GLY A 391 13.24 6.50 18.58
CA GLY A 391 12.03 5.76 18.89
C GLY A 391 10.92 6.55 19.62
N ALA A 392 11.14 7.81 20.03
CA ALA A 392 10.19 8.58 20.83
C ALA A 392 8.83 8.81 20.14
N GLY A 393 8.78 8.78 18.80
CA GLY A 393 7.53 8.83 18.02
C GLY A 393 6.60 7.64 18.24
N LEU A 394 7.14 6.54 18.77
CA LEU A 394 6.43 5.29 19.08
C LEU A 394 6.42 5.00 20.59
N ALA A 395 6.62 6.01 21.44
CA ALA A 395 6.66 5.82 22.90
C ALA A 395 5.32 5.35 23.50
N ASP A 396 4.20 5.52 22.79
CA ASP A 396 2.89 5.00 23.15
C ASP A 396 2.61 3.59 22.59
N VAL A 397 3.56 3.00 21.86
CA VAL A 397 3.45 1.67 21.25
C VAL A 397 4.12 0.61 22.11
N GLU A 398 3.35 -0.41 22.49
CA GLU A 398 3.84 -1.55 23.26
C GLU A 398 3.92 -2.79 22.35
N LEU A 399 5.13 -3.34 22.21
CA LEU A 399 5.40 -4.55 21.43
C LEU A 399 5.16 -5.82 22.25
N PHE A 400 4.64 -6.86 21.59
CA PHE A 400 4.68 -8.22 22.12
C PHE A 400 6.11 -8.75 22.12
N PRO A 401 6.59 -9.32 23.24
CA PRO A 401 7.95 -9.80 23.36
C PRO A 401 8.18 -11.02 22.46
N ARG A 402 9.41 -11.12 21.93
CA ARG A 402 9.92 -12.34 21.29
C ARG A 402 10.46 -13.24 22.41
N GLU A 403 9.74 -14.32 22.73
CA GLU A 403 10.16 -15.27 23.76
C GLU A 403 11.09 -16.33 23.16
N GLU A 404 12.31 -16.45 23.67
CA GLU A 404 13.26 -17.46 23.20
C GLU A 404 12.79 -18.88 23.56
N ARG A 405 12.91 -19.81 22.60
CA ARG A 405 12.57 -21.23 22.72
C ARG A 405 13.64 -22.10 22.06
N GLU A 406 13.77 -23.32 22.56
CA GLU A 406 14.57 -24.38 21.93
C GLU A 406 13.70 -25.62 21.79
N PHE A 407 13.83 -26.29 20.64
CA PHE A 407 13.12 -27.50 20.28
C PHE A 407 14.15 -28.57 19.94
N THR A 408 13.93 -29.82 20.35
CA THR A 408 14.82 -30.93 19.98
C THR A 408 14.08 -31.83 19.01
N VAL A 409 14.53 -31.86 17.75
CA VAL A 409 13.89 -32.68 16.71
C VAL A 409 14.36 -34.13 16.77
N SER A 410 13.67 -35.00 16.04
CA SER A 410 13.78 -36.45 16.10
C SER A 410 15.18 -37.03 15.84
N ASP A 411 16.07 -36.29 15.16
CA ASP A 411 17.46 -36.68 14.92
C ASP A 411 18.44 -36.18 16.01
N GLY A 412 17.95 -35.49 17.03
CA GLY A 412 18.71 -34.93 18.14
C GLY A 412 19.21 -33.50 17.91
N THR A 413 18.94 -32.90 16.75
CA THR A 413 19.27 -31.49 16.48
C THR A 413 18.45 -30.57 17.38
N VAL A 414 19.11 -29.59 17.99
CA VAL A 414 18.46 -28.54 18.78
C VAL A 414 18.25 -27.32 17.89
N VAL A 415 17.00 -26.94 17.69
CA VAL A 415 16.58 -25.80 16.88
C VAL A 415 16.16 -24.67 17.81
N GLN A 416 16.85 -23.54 17.71
CA GLN A 416 16.53 -22.33 18.47
C GLN A 416 15.51 -21.49 17.69
N GLY A 417 14.64 -20.78 18.41
CA GLY A 417 13.73 -19.82 17.81
C GLY A 417 13.08 -18.87 18.80
N TRP A 418 12.07 -18.15 18.31
CA TRP A 418 11.32 -17.15 19.05
C TRP A 418 9.82 -17.38 18.85
N LEU A 419 9.06 -17.33 19.94
CA LEU A 419 7.60 -17.36 19.94
C LEU A 419 7.08 -15.97 20.31
N ILE A 420 6.21 -15.41 19.48
CA ILE A 420 5.51 -14.15 19.75
C ILE A 420 4.04 -14.47 19.94
N HIS A 421 3.48 -14.09 21.08
CA HIS A 421 2.07 -14.31 21.39
C HIS A 421 1.60 -13.30 22.44
N ASP A 422 0.28 -13.11 22.53
CA ASP A 422 -0.31 -12.37 23.64
C ASP A 422 -0.50 -13.32 24.84
N PRO A 423 0.23 -13.11 25.96
CA PRO A 423 0.10 -13.94 27.14
C PRO A 423 -1.27 -13.82 27.82
N ALA A 424 -2.07 -12.80 27.50
CA ALA A 424 -3.43 -12.63 28.02
C ALA A 424 -4.46 -13.52 27.32
N VAL A 425 -4.13 -14.07 26.14
CA VAL A 425 -4.99 -15.01 25.43
C VAL A 425 -4.71 -16.42 25.94
N GLU A 426 -5.75 -17.13 26.40
CA GLU A 426 -5.65 -18.52 26.88
C GLU A 426 -6.04 -19.53 25.78
N GLY A 427 -5.46 -20.73 25.83
CA GLY A 427 -5.80 -21.86 24.96
C GLY A 427 -5.16 -21.85 23.56
N PRO A 428 -5.53 -22.85 22.73
CA PRO A 428 -5.00 -23.01 21.37
C PRO A 428 -5.43 -21.88 20.44
N ARG A 429 -4.48 -21.35 19.68
CA ARG A 429 -4.70 -20.21 18.76
C ARG A 429 -4.14 -20.49 17.36
N PRO A 430 -4.52 -19.70 16.35
CA PRO A 430 -3.89 -19.77 15.03
C PRO A 430 -2.39 -19.53 15.14
N LEU A 431 -1.60 -20.28 14.38
CA LEU A 431 -0.14 -20.17 14.38
C LEU A 431 0.34 -19.81 12.98
N LEU A 432 1.15 -18.76 12.88
CA LEU A 432 1.97 -18.50 11.71
C LEU A 432 3.40 -19.00 11.97
N LEU A 433 3.87 -19.96 11.19
CA LEU A 433 5.31 -20.23 11.04
C LEU A 433 5.85 -19.24 9.99
N ASP A 434 6.81 -18.40 10.37
CA ASP A 434 7.48 -17.50 9.43
C ASP A 434 8.97 -17.83 9.30
N ILE A 435 9.41 -18.02 8.06
CA ILE A 435 10.70 -18.61 7.70
C ILE A 435 11.59 -17.53 7.07
N HIS A 436 12.77 -17.30 7.63
CA HIS A 436 13.70 -16.30 7.13
C HIS A 436 14.33 -16.69 5.77
N GLY A 437 14.72 -15.67 4.99
CA GLY A 437 15.55 -15.84 3.79
C GLY A 437 16.99 -16.24 4.12
N GLY A 438 17.79 -16.64 3.12
CA GLY A 438 19.13 -17.17 3.35
C GLY A 438 19.49 -18.30 2.37
N PRO A 439 19.80 -19.53 2.83
CA PRO A 439 19.54 -20.13 4.16
C PRO A 439 20.40 -19.58 5.29
N HIS A 440 21.51 -18.96 4.95
CA HIS A 440 22.52 -18.50 5.90
C HIS A 440 22.22 -17.13 6.53
N ASN A 441 21.02 -17.00 7.11
CA ASN A 441 20.62 -15.87 7.95
C ASN A 441 20.01 -16.42 9.25
N ALA A 442 19.42 -15.56 10.09
CA ALA A 442 18.75 -15.99 11.31
C ALA A 442 17.78 -14.95 11.86
N TRP A 443 16.65 -15.42 12.40
CA TRP A 443 15.79 -14.67 13.29
C TRP A 443 16.46 -14.33 14.61
N ASN A 444 16.07 -13.20 15.19
CA ASN A 444 16.61 -12.68 16.43
C ASN A 444 15.53 -11.99 17.27
N GLY A 445 15.86 -11.66 18.53
CA GLY A 445 14.92 -11.09 19.50
C GLY A 445 14.74 -9.57 19.45
N ALA A 446 15.36 -8.84 18.51
CA ALA A 446 15.22 -7.39 18.45
C ALA A 446 13.85 -6.96 17.87
N ALA A 447 13.45 -5.73 18.16
CA ALA A 447 12.33 -5.08 17.49
C ALA A 447 12.60 -4.98 15.99
N ASN A 448 11.54 -5.11 15.19
CA ASN A 448 11.66 -5.25 13.75
C ASN A 448 10.67 -4.35 13.01
N GLU A 449 11.17 -3.63 12.01
CA GLU A 449 10.45 -2.63 11.22
C GLU A 449 10.03 -3.14 9.83
N VAL A 450 10.34 -4.40 9.50
CA VAL A 450 10.07 -5.00 8.19
C VAL A 450 8.81 -5.86 8.24
N GLU A 451 8.82 -6.90 9.08
CA GLU A 451 7.71 -7.85 9.26
C GLU A 451 6.72 -7.37 10.35
N LEU A 452 6.11 -6.20 10.13
CA LEU A 452 5.10 -5.61 11.01
C LEU A 452 3.86 -6.49 11.18
N TYR A 453 3.59 -7.35 10.20
CA TYR A 453 2.51 -8.34 10.28
C TYR A 453 2.68 -9.29 11.49
N HIS A 454 3.88 -9.49 12.03
CA HIS A 454 4.07 -10.28 13.26
C HIS A 454 3.26 -9.70 14.43
N GLN A 455 3.43 -8.40 14.70
CA GLN A 455 2.78 -7.72 15.83
C GLN A 455 1.29 -7.51 15.59
N GLU A 456 0.89 -7.21 14.35
CA GLU A 456 -0.52 -7.07 13.96
C GLU A 456 -1.29 -8.39 14.12
N LEU A 457 -0.71 -9.53 13.71
CA LEU A 457 -1.34 -10.84 13.90
C LEU A 457 -1.48 -11.22 15.37
N VAL A 458 -0.45 -10.98 16.18
CA VAL A 458 -0.52 -11.24 17.62
C VAL A 458 -1.59 -10.38 18.30
N ALA A 459 -1.72 -9.11 17.91
CA ALA A 459 -2.81 -8.23 18.36
C ALA A 459 -4.21 -8.75 17.95
N ARG A 460 -4.30 -9.60 16.91
CA ARG A 460 -5.52 -10.27 16.45
C ARG A 460 -5.73 -11.66 17.05
N GLY A 461 -4.85 -12.09 17.97
CA GLY A 461 -4.97 -13.35 18.71
C GLY A 461 -4.17 -14.52 18.13
N TRP A 462 -3.23 -14.27 17.21
CA TRP A 462 -2.32 -15.29 16.68
C TRP A 462 -1.12 -15.53 17.58
N ALA A 463 -0.47 -16.68 17.37
CA ALA A 463 0.93 -16.87 17.69
C ALA A 463 1.77 -16.79 16.40
N VAL A 464 3.00 -16.31 16.52
CA VAL A 464 4.00 -16.30 15.43
C VAL A 464 5.24 -17.04 15.91
N LEU A 465 5.67 -18.04 15.15
CA LEU A 465 6.84 -18.87 15.42
C LEU A 465 7.94 -18.55 14.40
N LEU A 466 9.10 -18.16 14.93
CA LEU A 466 10.30 -17.79 14.17
C LEU A 466 11.42 -18.77 14.52
N LEU A 467 11.80 -19.65 13.60
CA LEU A 467 12.81 -20.70 13.85
C LEU A 467 14.10 -20.45 13.06
N ASN A 468 15.22 -20.87 13.64
CA ASN A 468 16.54 -20.87 13.00
C ASN A 468 16.94 -22.31 12.68
N PRO A 469 16.42 -22.91 11.59
CA PRO A 469 16.69 -24.30 11.22
C PRO A 469 18.17 -24.51 10.86
N ARG A 470 18.61 -25.76 10.71
CA ARG A 470 19.98 -26.04 10.24
C ARG A 470 20.21 -25.35 8.89
N GLY A 471 21.40 -24.76 8.73
CA GLY A 471 21.68 -23.78 7.68
C GLY A 471 21.73 -22.34 8.20
N SER A 472 21.01 -22.00 9.27
CA SER A 472 21.02 -20.65 9.84
C SER A 472 22.39 -20.24 10.43
N ASP A 473 22.64 -18.93 10.46
CA ASP A 473 23.86 -18.34 11.00
C ASP A 473 23.81 -18.19 12.54
N GLY A 474 24.98 -18.30 13.18
CA GLY A 474 25.17 -18.07 14.61
C GLY A 474 25.24 -19.33 15.49
N TYR A 475 25.26 -20.52 14.89
CA TYR A 475 25.24 -21.81 15.61
C TYR A 475 26.49 -22.67 15.42
N GLY A 476 27.48 -22.14 14.69
CA GLY A 476 28.72 -22.85 14.35
C GLY A 476 28.72 -23.39 12.92
N GLU A 477 29.91 -23.58 12.37
CA GLU A 477 30.09 -23.88 10.93
C GLU A 477 29.50 -25.24 10.54
N HIS A 478 29.44 -26.19 11.48
CA HIS A 478 28.76 -27.46 11.26
C HIS A 478 27.26 -27.26 11.02
N TYR A 479 26.61 -26.40 11.81
CA TYR A 479 25.18 -26.10 11.67
C TYR A 479 24.89 -25.30 10.41
N TRP A 480 25.77 -24.35 10.06
CA TRP A 480 25.73 -23.61 8.80
C TRP A 480 25.75 -24.55 7.58
N ASN A 481 26.71 -25.48 7.54
CA ASN A 481 26.89 -26.36 6.37
C ASN A 481 25.88 -27.53 6.31
N ALA A 482 25.05 -27.72 7.33
CA ALA A 482 24.18 -28.89 7.45
C ALA A 482 23.05 -28.93 6.40
N ALA A 483 22.69 -27.79 5.81
CA ALA A 483 21.70 -27.71 4.73
C ALA A 483 22.33 -27.80 3.32
N VAL A 484 23.65 -27.63 3.18
CA VAL A 484 24.32 -27.53 1.88
C VAL A 484 24.07 -28.78 1.04
N GLY A 485 23.44 -28.57 -0.11
CA GLY A 485 23.06 -29.59 -1.08
C GLY A 485 21.93 -30.52 -0.63
N ALA A 486 21.21 -30.17 0.43
CA ALA A 486 20.08 -30.92 0.95
C ALA A 486 18.95 -29.97 1.37
N TRP A 487 18.76 -28.87 0.62
CA TRP A 487 17.70 -27.90 0.85
C TRP A 487 16.32 -28.58 0.89
N GLY A 488 15.52 -28.24 1.90
CA GLY A 488 14.21 -28.85 2.19
C GLY A 488 14.29 -30.27 2.76
N GLU A 489 15.29 -31.06 2.37
CA GLU A 489 15.46 -32.44 2.86
C GLU A 489 16.05 -32.47 4.28
N ALA A 490 17.06 -31.64 4.54
CA ALA A 490 17.77 -31.63 5.82
C ALA A 490 17.01 -30.85 6.90
N ASP A 491 16.33 -29.77 6.51
CA ASP A 491 15.87 -28.70 7.41
C ASP A 491 14.33 -28.62 7.56
N ALA A 492 13.54 -29.34 6.76
CA ALA A 492 12.07 -29.34 6.91
C ALA A 492 11.60 -29.81 8.30
N LYS A 493 12.29 -30.80 8.90
CA LYS A 493 11.96 -31.29 10.26
C LYS A 493 12.19 -30.24 11.34
N ASP A 494 13.19 -29.39 11.13
CA ASP A 494 13.52 -28.29 12.04
C ASP A 494 12.39 -27.25 12.13
N LEU A 495 11.43 -27.30 11.20
CA LEU A 495 10.27 -26.43 11.13
C LEU A 495 8.98 -27.14 11.54
N LEU A 496 8.77 -28.38 11.08
CA LEU A 496 7.53 -29.12 11.29
C LEU A 496 7.39 -29.68 12.72
N GLU A 497 8.46 -30.23 13.29
CA GLU A 497 8.38 -30.86 14.62
C GLU A 497 8.18 -29.83 15.76
N PRO A 498 8.78 -28.62 15.72
CA PRO A 498 8.42 -27.56 16.68
C PRO A 498 6.95 -27.16 16.64
N ILE A 499 6.28 -27.22 15.49
CA ILE A 499 4.83 -27.00 15.40
C ILE A 499 4.09 -28.11 16.15
N ASP A 500 4.50 -29.37 15.97
CA ASP A 500 3.89 -30.51 16.64
C ASP A 500 4.00 -30.38 18.17
N ASP A 501 5.15 -29.91 18.67
CA ASP A 501 5.36 -29.62 20.09
C ASP A 501 4.41 -28.52 20.61
N LEU A 502 4.22 -27.43 19.86
CA LEU A 502 3.29 -26.35 20.25
C LEU A 502 1.82 -26.77 20.21
N VAL A 503 1.45 -27.63 19.26
CA VAL A 503 0.12 -28.25 19.21
C VAL A 503 -0.09 -29.17 20.41
N ALA A 504 0.88 -30.04 20.71
CA ALA A 504 0.80 -30.95 21.86
C ALA A 504 0.75 -30.19 23.20
N ALA A 505 1.41 -29.03 23.29
CA ALA A 505 1.36 -28.14 24.45
C ALA A 505 0.03 -27.34 24.56
N GLY A 506 -0.86 -27.41 23.56
CA GLY A 506 -2.12 -26.66 23.54
C GLY A 506 -1.95 -25.17 23.28
N ILE A 507 -0.81 -24.76 22.71
CA ILE A 507 -0.52 -23.36 22.32
C ILE A 507 -1.08 -23.08 20.92
N ALA A 508 -0.84 -24.00 19.98
CA ALA A 508 -1.28 -23.88 18.59
C ALA A 508 -2.49 -24.78 18.30
N ASP A 509 -3.41 -24.27 17.49
CA ASP A 509 -4.55 -25.04 16.98
C ASP A 509 -4.17 -25.75 15.68
N PRO A 510 -4.22 -27.10 15.63
CA PRO A 510 -3.79 -27.87 14.46
C PRO A 510 -4.64 -27.63 13.21
N ALA A 511 -5.85 -27.07 13.34
CA ALA A 511 -6.70 -26.72 12.21
C ALA A 511 -6.44 -25.31 11.65
N ARG A 512 -5.59 -24.51 12.31
CA ARG A 512 -5.36 -23.08 12.01
C ARG A 512 -3.86 -22.78 11.93
N LEU A 513 -3.15 -23.59 11.14
CA LEU A 513 -1.73 -23.43 10.87
C LEU A 513 -1.53 -22.70 9.55
N ALA A 514 -0.68 -21.66 9.55
CA ALA A 514 -0.24 -20.94 8.37
C ALA A 514 1.28 -20.97 8.27
N VAL A 515 1.80 -20.86 7.05
CA VAL A 515 3.24 -20.76 6.78
C VAL A 515 3.53 -19.56 5.88
N SER A 516 4.60 -18.82 6.18
CA SER A 516 5.10 -17.76 5.33
C SER A 516 6.62 -17.75 5.27
N GLY A 517 7.16 -17.13 4.22
CA GLY A 517 8.57 -16.81 4.12
C GLY A 517 8.89 -16.07 2.82
N TYR A 518 10.07 -15.44 2.82
CA TYR A 518 10.60 -14.68 1.69
C TYR A 518 11.96 -15.22 1.25
N SER A 519 12.27 -15.23 -0.05
CA SER A 519 13.54 -15.79 -0.59
C SER A 519 13.67 -17.29 -0.30
N TYR A 520 14.72 -17.73 0.39
CA TYR A 520 14.82 -19.10 0.91
C TYR A 520 13.61 -19.51 1.80
N GLY A 521 13.03 -18.58 2.55
CA GLY A 521 11.78 -18.83 3.26
C GLY A 521 10.60 -19.07 2.32
N GLY A 522 10.60 -18.40 1.16
CA GLY A 522 9.65 -18.63 0.08
C GLY A 522 9.83 -20.01 -0.58
N TYR A 523 11.09 -20.42 -0.78
CA TYR A 523 11.46 -21.79 -1.19
C TYR A 523 10.88 -22.83 -0.22
N LEU A 524 11.15 -22.69 1.08
CA LEU A 524 10.68 -23.63 2.09
C LEU A 524 9.16 -23.62 2.23
N THR A 525 8.50 -22.47 2.07
CA THR A 525 7.03 -22.39 2.03
C THR A 525 6.46 -23.25 0.89
N CYS A 526 7.04 -23.17 -0.32
CA CYS A 526 6.65 -24.01 -1.45
C CYS A 526 7.02 -25.48 -1.22
N TYR A 527 8.19 -25.75 -0.63
CA TYR A 527 8.68 -27.10 -0.36
C TYR A 527 7.77 -27.84 0.63
N LEU A 528 7.46 -27.21 1.76
CA LEU A 528 6.61 -27.77 2.80
C LEU A 528 5.19 -28.01 2.29
N THR A 529 4.57 -27.04 1.65
CA THR A 529 3.17 -27.16 1.14
C THR A 529 3.00 -28.18 0.01
N SER A 530 4.08 -28.56 -0.67
CA SER A 530 4.08 -29.65 -1.66
C SER A 530 4.33 -31.04 -1.06
N ARG A 531 4.54 -31.14 0.26
CA ARG A 531 4.88 -32.39 0.95
C ARG A 531 4.07 -32.64 2.22
N ASP A 532 3.45 -31.61 2.78
CA ASP A 532 2.67 -31.66 4.01
C ASP A 532 1.36 -30.85 3.82
N ASP A 533 0.24 -31.41 4.27
CA ASP A 533 -1.10 -30.86 4.09
C ASP A 533 -1.69 -30.21 5.36
N ARG A 534 -0.89 -30.03 6.42
CA ARG A 534 -1.34 -29.43 7.69
C ARG A 534 -1.67 -27.94 7.60
N PHE A 535 -1.12 -27.24 6.61
CA PHE A 535 -1.26 -25.79 6.51
C PHE A 535 -2.58 -25.41 5.84
N ALA A 536 -3.39 -24.62 6.55
CA ALA A 536 -4.62 -24.03 6.06
C ALA A 536 -4.37 -22.81 5.17
N ALA A 537 -3.23 -22.12 5.32
CA ALA A 537 -2.83 -20.98 4.50
C ALA A 537 -1.32 -20.94 4.25
N ALA A 538 -0.91 -20.44 3.08
CA ALA A 538 0.49 -20.18 2.75
C ALA A 538 0.69 -18.80 2.10
N VAL A 539 1.77 -18.11 2.46
CA VAL A 539 2.19 -16.85 1.83
C VAL A 539 3.67 -16.94 1.47
N THR A 540 3.98 -17.03 0.18
CA THR A 540 5.36 -17.14 -0.30
C THR A 540 5.77 -15.86 -1.05
N GLY A 541 6.96 -15.33 -0.77
CA GLY A 541 7.53 -14.22 -1.53
C GLY A 541 9.00 -14.43 -1.86
N GLY A 542 9.54 -13.64 -2.80
CA GLY A 542 10.88 -13.92 -3.36
C GLY A 542 11.00 -15.40 -3.76
N VAL A 543 9.96 -15.93 -4.41
CA VAL A 543 9.72 -17.35 -4.62
C VAL A 543 10.89 -18.03 -5.31
N ILE A 544 11.22 -19.23 -4.83
CA ILE A 544 12.02 -20.22 -5.55
C ILE A 544 11.19 -21.50 -5.62
N SER A 545 10.70 -21.87 -6.79
CA SER A 545 9.91 -23.08 -7.00
C SER A 545 10.66 -24.15 -7.77
N ASP A 546 11.63 -23.76 -8.60
CA ASP A 546 12.43 -24.65 -9.42
C ASP A 546 13.89 -24.23 -9.45
N LEU A 547 14.73 -25.05 -8.82
CA LEU A 547 16.17 -24.84 -8.72
C LEU A 547 16.89 -24.96 -10.08
N VAL A 548 16.32 -25.66 -11.06
CA VAL A 548 16.91 -25.77 -12.40
C VAL A 548 16.83 -24.42 -13.10
N SER A 549 15.65 -23.80 -13.15
CA SER A 549 15.52 -22.46 -13.72
C SER A 549 16.23 -21.39 -12.89
N LEU A 550 16.20 -21.45 -11.55
CA LEU A 550 16.93 -20.52 -10.68
C LEU A 550 18.43 -20.48 -11.05
N THR A 551 19.06 -21.66 -11.13
CA THR A 551 20.49 -21.77 -11.45
C THR A 551 20.86 -21.37 -12.88
N GLY A 552 19.87 -21.09 -13.75
CA GLY A 552 20.08 -20.55 -15.09
C GLY A 552 19.72 -19.07 -15.24
N THR A 553 18.98 -18.47 -14.31
CA THR A 553 18.40 -17.13 -14.50
C THR A 553 18.64 -16.14 -13.37
N ALA A 554 19.04 -16.55 -12.17
CA ALA A 554 19.41 -15.61 -11.10
C ALA A 554 20.77 -14.96 -11.37
N ASP A 555 21.04 -13.79 -10.78
CA ASP A 555 22.26 -13.01 -11.01
C ASP A 555 23.54 -13.65 -10.44
N ASP A 556 23.46 -14.49 -9.40
CA ASP A 556 24.58 -15.23 -8.79
C ASP A 556 24.54 -16.77 -9.02
N ALA A 557 23.61 -17.20 -9.86
CA ALA A 557 23.11 -18.56 -10.02
C ALA A 557 24.15 -19.68 -10.22
N HIS A 558 25.22 -19.43 -11.00
CA HIS A 558 26.19 -20.47 -11.37
C HIS A 558 27.06 -20.88 -10.18
N VAL A 559 27.62 -19.89 -9.49
CA VAL A 559 28.40 -20.09 -8.27
C VAL A 559 27.52 -20.68 -7.20
N PHE A 560 26.32 -20.12 -7.03
CA PHE A 560 25.33 -20.58 -6.05
C PHE A 560 25.02 -22.08 -6.22
N GLY A 561 24.80 -22.56 -7.45
CA GLY A 561 24.57 -24.00 -7.69
C GLY A 561 25.73 -24.90 -7.24
N LEU A 562 26.97 -24.42 -7.38
CA LEU A 562 28.16 -25.17 -6.95
C LEU A 562 28.36 -25.14 -5.42
N SER A 563 28.20 -23.97 -4.78
CA SER A 563 28.46 -23.80 -3.35
C SER A 563 27.31 -24.30 -2.48
N GLU A 564 26.06 -23.98 -2.84
CA GLU A 564 24.88 -24.25 -2.00
C GLU A 564 24.17 -25.55 -2.37
N LEU A 565 24.11 -25.91 -3.66
CA LEU A 565 23.41 -27.12 -4.13
C LEU A 565 24.38 -28.28 -4.39
N GLY A 566 25.69 -28.00 -4.37
CA GLY A 566 26.80 -28.95 -4.46
C GLY A 566 27.02 -29.58 -5.85
N ALA A 567 26.26 -29.20 -6.86
CA ALA A 567 26.38 -29.67 -8.25
C ALA A 567 25.56 -28.77 -9.18
N LEU A 568 25.79 -28.84 -10.49
CA LEU A 568 24.97 -28.13 -11.50
C LEU A 568 23.80 -29.01 -11.99
N PRO A 569 22.68 -28.46 -12.45
CA PRO A 569 21.46 -29.22 -12.74
C PRO A 569 21.64 -30.30 -13.83
N TRP A 570 22.46 -30.06 -14.85
CA TRP A 570 22.75 -31.08 -15.88
C TRP A 570 23.73 -32.17 -15.44
N THR A 571 24.40 -31.99 -14.30
CA THR A 571 25.29 -33.01 -13.71
C THR A 571 24.61 -33.86 -12.64
N ALA A 572 23.57 -33.32 -11.99
CA ALA A 572 22.82 -33.99 -10.93
C ALA A 572 21.29 -33.73 -11.02
N PRO A 573 20.65 -34.08 -12.16
CA PRO A 573 19.23 -33.74 -12.39
C PRO A 573 18.28 -34.33 -11.35
N ASP A 574 18.54 -35.55 -10.88
CA ASP A 574 17.70 -36.21 -9.86
C ASP A 574 17.75 -35.50 -8.51
N ARG A 575 18.91 -34.93 -8.14
CA ARG A 575 19.09 -34.16 -6.90
C ARG A 575 18.30 -32.86 -6.95
N TYR A 576 18.40 -32.14 -8.06
CA TYR A 576 17.61 -30.93 -8.30
C TYR A 576 16.11 -31.22 -8.30
N ALA A 577 15.69 -32.32 -8.93
CA ALA A 577 14.29 -32.73 -8.93
C ALA A 577 13.76 -33.04 -7.52
N ALA A 578 14.59 -33.64 -6.65
CA ALA A 578 14.22 -33.94 -5.26
C ALA A 578 14.04 -32.67 -4.41
N MET A 579 14.91 -31.67 -4.61
CA MET A 579 14.90 -30.40 -3.86
C MET A 579 13.90 -29.38 -4.43
N SER A 580 13.61 -29.35 -5.73
CA SER A 580 12.68 -28.39 -6.34
C SER A 580 11.22 -28.61 -5.88
N PRO A 581 10.54 -27.61 -5.27
CA PRO A 581 9.12 -27.71 -4.93
C PRO A 581 8.21 -28.04 -6.12
N LEU A 582 8.51 -27.49 -7.31
CA LEU A 582 7.69 -27.61 -8.50
C LEU A 582 7.49 -29.07 -8.95
N THR A 583 8.43 -29.98 -8.64
CA THR A 583 8.31 -31.41 -9.01
C THR A 583 7.21 -32.15 -8.24
N ARG A 584 6.74 -31.56 -7.14
CA ARG A 584 5.65 -32.06 -6.29
C ARG A 584 4.48 -31.09 -6.24
N VAL A 585 4.39 -30.15 -7.18
CA VAL A 585 3.32 -29.14 -7.20
C VAL A 585 1.94 -29.79 -7.30
N ASP A 586 1.83 -31.02 -7.79
CA ASP A 586 0.62 -31.84 -7.86
C ASP A 586 0.08 -32.29 -6.48
N GLN A 587 0.87 -32.16 -5.43
CA GLN A 587 0.50 -32.50 -4.06
C GLN A 587 -0.03 -31.30 -3.28
N VAL A 588 0.23 -30.07 -3.74
CA VAL A 588 -0.23 -28.85 -3.04
C VAL A 588 -1.75 -28.80 -2.97
N ARG A 589 -2.29 -28.50 -1.78
CA ARG A 589 -3.72 -28.22 -1.51
C ARG A 589 -3.95 -26.89 -0.82
N THR A 590 -2.92 -26.36 -0.16
CA THR A 590 -2.99 -25.13 0.64
C THR A 590 -3.22 -23.88 -0.21
N PRO A 591 -4.24 -23.07 0.09
CA PRO A 591 -4.42 -21.73 -0.48
C PRO A 591 -3.15 -20.88 -0.35
N THR A 592 -2.60 -20.44 -1.49
CA THR A 592 -1.29 -19.77 -1.53
C THR A 592 -1.33 -18.37 -2.13
N LEU A 593 -0.97 -17.36 -1.35
CA LEU A 593 -0.64 -16.01 -1.83
C LEU A 593 0.83 -15.96 -2.25
N ILE A 594 1.09 -15.31 -3.38
CA ILE A 594 2.43 -15.15 -3.95
C ILE A 594 2.73 -13.65 -4.08
N LEU A 595 3.77 -13.18 -3.39
CA LEU A 595 4.18 -11.77 -3.31
C LEU A 595 5.59 -11.60 -3.90
N HIS A 596 5.75 -10.94 -5.05
CA HIS A 596 7.02 -10.96 -5.77
C HIS A 596 7.38 -9.61 -6.38
N GLY A 597 8.67 -9.22 -6.33
CA GLY A 597 9.16 -8.04 -7.02
C GLY A 597 9.22 -8.26 -8.53
N ALA A 598 8.64 -7.38 -9.34
CA ALA A 598 8.61 -7.56 -10.80
C ALA A 598 10.01 -7.42 -11.44
N ALA A 599 10.95 -6.76 -10.75
CA ALA A 599 12.33 -6.56 -11.16
C ALA A 599 13.33 -7.38 -10.30
N ASP A 600 12.83 -8.36 -9.55
CA ASP A 600 13.67 -9.27 -8.76
C ASP A 600 14.52 -10.15 -9.69
N LEU A 601 15.84 -9.99 -9.61
CA LEU A 601 16.82 -10.79 -10.35
C LEU A 601 17.55 -11.81 -9.47
N GLY A 602 17.47 -11.70 -8.14
CA GLY A 602 18.01 -12.69 -7.22
C GLY A 602 17.13 -13.95 -7.15
N CYS A 603 15.81 -13.76 -7.18
CA CYS A 603 14.81 -14.79 -7.38
C CYS A 603 13.94 -14.39 -8.58
N PRO A 604 14.34 -14.70 -9.83
CA PRO A 604 13.66 -14.22 -11.02
C PRO A 604 12.16 -14.48 -11.02
N VAL A 605 11.37 -13.48 -11.44
CA VAL A 605 9.88 -13.50 -11.41
C VAL A 605 9.24 -14.75 -12.04
N GLY A 606 9.94 -15.40 -12.98
CA GLY A 606 9.54 -16.68 -13.55
C GLY A 606 9.26 -17.77 -12.51
N GLN A 607 9.95 -17.75 -11.35
CA GLN A 607 9.70 -18.67 -10.23
C GLN A 607 8.27 -18.52 -9.68
N ALA A 608 7.87 -17.29 -9.34
CA ALA A 608 6.51 -17.01 -8.88
C ALA A 608 5.44 -17.33 -9.93
N GLN A 609 5.72 -17.02 -11.20
CA GLN A 609 4.81 -17.31 -12.32
C GLN A 609 4.61 -18.81 -12.54
N GLN A 610 5.67 -19.62 -12.47
CA GLN A 610 5.60 -21.07 -12.56
C GLN A 610 4.72 -21.66 -11.44
N TRP A 611 4.96 -21.23 -10.20
CA TRP A 611 4.18 -21.69 -9.05
C TRP A 611 2.70 -21.29 -9.16
N HIS A 612 2.41 -20.01 -9.42
CA HIS A 612 1.05 -19.50 -9.57
C HIS A 612 0.27 -20.24 -10.67
N THR A 613 0.88 -20.36 -11.85
CA THR A 613 0.25 -21.01 -13.01
C THR A 613 -0.08 -22.46 -12.70
N ALA A 614 0.85 -23.18 -12.06
CA ALA A 614 0.64 -24.57 -11.67
C ALA A 614 -0.48 -24.73 -10.63
N LEU A 615 -0.52 -23.89 -9.59
CA LEU A 615 -1.59 -23.92 -8.59
C LEU A 615 -2.95 -23.58 -9.19
N ARG A 616 -3.02 -22.52 -10.01
CA ARG A 616 -4.26 -22.08 -10.65
C ARG A 616 -4.80 -23.15 -11.60
N GLY A 617 -3.93 -23.77 -12.40
CA GLY A 617 -4.31 -24.87 -13.30
C GLY A 617 -4.86 -26.11 -12.57
N ARG A 618 -4.59 -26.23 -11.27
CA ARG A 618 -5.07 -27.32 -10.41
C ARG A 618 -6.28 -26.94 -9.55
N GLY A 619 -6.78 -25.72 -9.68
CA GLY A 619 -7.90 -25.22 -8.88
C GLY A 619 -7.56 -24.96 -7.41
N VAL A 620 -6.27 -24.89 -7.05
CA VAL A 620 -5.87 -24.44 -5.70
C VAL A 620 -6.10 -22.92 -5.63
N PRO A 621 -6.77 -22.39 -4.58
CA PRO A 621 -6.91 -20.95 -4.42
C PRO A 621 -5.54 -20.29 -4.37
N THR A 622 -5.28 -19.37 -5.29
CA THR A 622 -3.99 -18.67 -5.38
C THR A 622 -4.18 -17.26 -5.92
N ARG A 623 -3.31 -16.35 -5.51
CA ARG A 623 -3.22 -14.98 -6.01
C ARG A 623 -1.75 -14.62 -6.20
N LEU A 624 -1.42 -14.06 -7.36
CA LEU A 624 -0.08 -13.52 -7.67
C LEU A 624 -0.14 -12.00 -7.60
N VAL A 625 0.77 -11.41 -6.82
CA VAL A 625 0.96 -9.96 -6.70
C VAL A 625 2.37 -9.65 -7.13
N LEU A 626 2.49 -8.80 -8.16
CA LEU A 626 3.75 -8.33 -8.69
C LEU A 626 3.94 -6.86 -8.34
N TYR A 627 4.97 -6.54 -7.56
CA TYR A 627 5.30 -5.18 -7.19
C TYR A 627 6.13 -4.53 -8.31
N PRO A 628 5.64 -3.46 -8.96
CA PRO A 628 6.34 -2.85 -10.09
C PRO A 628 7.68 -2.27 -9.63
N GLU A 629 8.72 -2.44 -10.47
CA GLU A 629 10.09 -1.93 -10.26
C GLU A 629 10.80 -2.46 -9.00
N ALA A 630 10.13 -3.26 -8.19
CA ALA A 630 10.66 -3.84 -6.97
C ALA A 630 11.72 -4.91 -7.29
N SER A 631 12.93 -4.70 -6.76
CA SER A 631 14.01 -5.69 -6.70
C SER A 631 13.78 -6.71 -5.59
N HIS A 632 14.69 -7.65 -5.38
CA HIS A 632 14.60 -8.63 -4.30
C HIS A 632 14.48 -7.98 -2.91
N LEU A 633 15.14 -6.83 -2.69
CA LEU A 633 15.24 -6.16 -1.39
C LEU A 633 14.15 -5.13 -1.11
N PHE A 634 13.10 -5.04 -1.94
CA PHE A 634 12.06 -4.01 -1.78
C PHE A 634 11.32 -4.07 -0.43
N VAL A 635 11.23 -5.25 0.19
CA VAL A 635 10.63 -5.41 1.53
C VAL A 635 11.39 -4.62 2.61
N LEU A 636 12.69 -4.42 2.43
CA LEU A 636 13.56 -3.69 3.36
C LEU A 636 13.59 -2.18 3.06
N ASP A 637 13.83 -1.79 1.81
CA ASP A 637 14.12 -0.39 1.44
C ASP A 637 13.32 0.13 0.24
N GLY A 638 12.35 -0.65 -0.27
CA GLY A 638 11.46 -0.23 -1.34
C GLY A 638 10.45 0.84 -0.92
N PRO A 639 9.58 1.27 -1.85
CA PRO A 639 8.56 2.28 -1.58
C PRO A 639 7.69 1.89 -0.35
N PRO A 640 7.47 2.82 0.60
CA PRO A 640 6.62 2.60 1.77
C PRO A 640 5.26 2.00 1.45
N SER A 641 4.60 2.45 0.37
CA SER A 641 3.29 1.94 -0.07
C SER A 641 3.32 0.45 -0.38
N GLN A 642 4.34 -0.01 -1.10
CA GLN A 642 4.53 -1.41 -1.47
C GLN A 642 4.84 -2.27 -0.24
N ARG A 643 5.68 -1.79 0.69
CA ARG A 643 6.01 -2.48 1.95
C ARG A 643 4.80 -2.60 2.88
N ILE A 644 3.96 -1.56 2.92
CA ILE A 644 2.70 -1.54 3.66
C ILE A 644 1.70 -2.55 3.05
N ASP A 645 1.55 -2.55 1.72
CA ASP A 645 0.69 -3.51 1.01
C ASP A 645 1.16 -4.96 1.22
N PHE A 646 2.47 -5.22 1.11
CA PHE A 646 3.07 -6.53 1.41
C PHE A 646 2.65 -7.04 2.79
N ASN A 647 2.87 -6.23 3.83
CA ASN A 647 2.51 -6.58 5.21
C ASN A 647 1.00 -6.84 5.37
N ARG A 648 0.14 -6.03 4.73
CA ARG A 648 -1.32 -6.20 4.82
C ARG A 648 -1.78 -7.50 4.18
N ARG A 649 -1.29 -7.80 2.97
CA ARG A 649 -1.69 -9.01 2.24
C ARG A 649 -1.30 -10.29 2.97
N VAL A 650 -0.16 -10.29 3.67
CA VAL A 650 0.21 -11.40 4.56
C VAL A 650 -0.87 -11.62 5.61
N VAL A 651 -1.22 -10.57 6.37
CA VAL A 651 -2.25 -10.62 7.43
C VAL A 651 -3.60 -11.07 6.87
N ASP A 652 -4.04 -10.45 5.79
CA ASP A 652 -5.37 -10.68 5.23
C ASP A 652 -5.52 -12.10 4.68
N TRP A 653 -4.48 -12.65 4.05
CA TRP A 653 -4.51 -14.01 3.51
C TRP A 653 -4.54 -15.08 4.61
N VAL A 654 -3.71 -14.93 5.66
CA VAL A 654 -3.70 -15.91 6.76
C VAL A 654 -4.95 -15.81 7.62
N GLU A 655 -5.48 -14.61 7.86
CA GLU A 655 -6.80 -14.41 8.50
C GLU A 655 -7.91 -15.05 7.67
N GLN A 656 -7.88 -14.86 6.34
CA GLN A 656 -8.87 -15.43 5.45
C GLN A 656 -8.89 -16.95 5.55
N TYR A 657 -7.76 -17.62 5.38
CA TYR A 657 -7.75 -19.09 5.22
C TYR A 657 -7.49 -19.87 6.51
N ALA A 658 -6.85 -19.26 7.51
CA ALA A 658 -6.45 -19.89 8.76
C ALA A 658 -6.95 -19.15 10.02
N GLY A 659 -7.68 -18.03 9.89
CA GLY A 659 -8.24 -17.30 11.04
C GLY A 659 -9.45 -17.99 11.71
N SER A 660 -10.19 -18.81 10.96
CA SER A 660 -11.35 -19.58 11.46
C SER A 660 -11.21 -21.07 11.19
N SER A 661 -11.63 -21.90 12.13
CA SER A 661 -11.72 -23.36 11.93
C SER A 661 -12.92 -23.77 11.06
N SER A 662 -13.85 -22.84 10.79
CA SER A 662 -15.05 -23.07 9.97
C SER A 662 -14.82 -22.92 8.46
N GLY A 663 -13.57 -22.75 8.01
CA GLY A 663 -13.21 -22.47 6.62
C GLY A 663 -12.96 -20.98 6.36
N PRO A 664 -12.78 -20.58 5.08
CA PRO A 664 -12.30 -19.25 4.73
C PRO A 664 -13.24 -18.13 5.21
N ALA A 665 -12.69 -17.13 5.90
CA ALA A 665 -13.38 -15.91 6.32
C ALA A 665 -12.95 -14.73 5.44
N ARG A 666 -13.72 -13.63 5.42
CA ARG A 666 -13.25 -12.41 4.74
C ARG A 666 -12.28 -11.64 5.63
N PRO A 667 -11.28 -10.93 5.05
CA PRO A 667 -10.48 -9.96 5.79
C PRO A 667 -11.36 -8.90 6.45
N ARG A 668 -10.96 -8.45 7.66
CA ARG A 668 -11.67 -7.40 8.41
C ARG A 668 -11.55 -6.04 7.71
N LEU A 669 -12.58 -5.20 7.82
CA LEU A 669 -12.51 -3.81 7.36
C LEU A 669 -11.38 -3.04 8.04
N ASN A 670 -10.57 -2.33 7.25
CA ASN A 670 -9.47 -1.51 7.73
C ASN A 670 -9.78 -0.02 7.59
N ALA A 671 -10.29 0.60 8.65
CA ALA A 671 -10.65 2.02 8.65
C ALA A 671 -9.45 2.95 8.33
N ALA A 672 -8.24 2.62 8.78
CA ALA A 672 -7.06 3.44 8.50
C ALA A 672 -6.63 3.37 7.02
N HIS A 673 -6.81 2.21 6.37
CA HIS A 673 -6.68 2.07 4.92
C HIS A 673 -7.64 2.99 4.17
N TRP A 674 -8.93 2.89 4.46
CA TRP A 674 -9.95 3.69 3.79
C TRP A 674 -9.85 5.19 4.10
N GLN A 675 -9.34 5.57 5.28
CA GLN A 675 -9.03 6.96 5.60
C GLN A 675 -7.95 7.54 4.69
N ARG A 676 -6.86 6.82 4.44
CA ARG A 676 -5.82 7.30 3.51
C ARG A 676 -6.31 7.34 2.08
N ARG A 677 -7.05 6.31 1.62
CA ARG A 677 -7.62 6.31 0.26
C ARG A 677 -8.58 7.48 0.07
N LEU A 678 -9.47 7.74 1.02
CA LEU A 678 -10.34 8.92 0.98
C LEU A 678 -9.54 10.22 0.93
N THR A 679 -8.53 10.40 1.78
CA THR A 679 -7.68 11.60 1.78
C THR A 679 -7.00 11.80 0.42
N THR A 680 -6.29 10.79 -0.09
CA THR A 680 -5.55 10.89 -1.36
C THR A 680 -6.47 11.17 -2.54
N LEU A 681 -7.60 10.46 -2.65
CA LEU A 681 -8.52 10.65 -3.78
C LEU A 681 -9.30 11.97 -3.65
N ALA A 682 -9.74 12.36 -2.46
CA ALA A 682 -10.47 13.62 -2.29
C ALA A 682 -9.58 14.85 -2.57
N GLU A 683 -8.27 14.78 -2.27
CA GLU A 683 -7.29 15.78 -2.68
C GLU A 683 -7.15 15.83 -4.21
N HIS A 684 -6.99 14.68 -4.86
CA HIS A 684 -6.90 14.58 -6.33
C HIS A 684 -8.14 15.20 -7.01
N HIS A 685 -9.33 14.88 -6.53
CA HIS A 685 -10.59 15.36 -7.10
C HIS A 685 -11.03 16.74 -6.58
N HIS A 686 -10.17 17.45 -5.86
CA HIS A 686 -10.46 18.80 -5.34
C HIS A 686 -11.76 18.90 -4.52
N VAL A 687 -12.12 17.84 -3.79
CA VAL A 687 -13.34 17.78 -2.98
C VAL A 687 -13.11 18.56 -1.67
N PRO A 688 -13.92 19.58 -1.32
CA PRO A 688 -13.66 20.39 -0.12
C PRO A 688 -13.78 19.61 1.19
N GLY A 689 -14.75 18.71 1.28
CA GLY A 689 -15.01 17.88 2.46
C GLY A 689 -15.84 16.65 2.12
N ALA A 690 -15.52 15.53 2.78
CA ALA A 690 -16.18 14.25 2.53
C ALA A 690 -16.21 13.35 3.77
N THR A 691 -17.21 12.48 3.85
CA THR A 691 -17.25 11.35 4.79
C THR A 691 -17.57 10.06 4.05
N LEU A 692 -16.77 9.02 4.30
CA LEU A 692 -16.94 7.67 3.78
C LEU A 692 -17.35 6.74 4.92
N GLY A 693 -18.26 5.81 4.62
CA GLY A 693 -18.58 4.70 5.50
C GLY A 693 -18.71 3.39 4.73
N ILE A 694 -18.19 2.31 5.31
CA ILE A 694 -18.28 0.95 4.79
C ILE A 694 -18.79 0.06 5.91
N LEU A 695 -19.92 -0.60 5.68
CA LEU A 695 -20.55 -1.53 6.61
C LEU A 695 -20.58 -2.94 6.02
N ARG A 696 -20.10 -3.93 6.78
CA ARG A 696 -20.28 -5.35 6.45
C ARG A 696 -20.95 -6.07 7.60
N MET A 697 -22.10 -6.68 7.33
CA MET A 697 -22.85 -7.38 8.38
C MET A 697 -22.22 -8.73 8.73
N GLY A 698 -22.08 -9.02 10.02
CA GLY A 698 -21.57 -10.30 10.49
C GLY A 698 -22.56 -11.45 10.27
N SER A 699 -22.07 -12.61 9.84
CA SER A 699 -22.82 -13.88 9.85
C SER A 699 -22.82 -14.50 11.25
N GLY A 700 -23.40 -13.78 12.23
CA GLY A 700 -23.40 -14.16 13.66
C GLY A 700 -22.25 -13.56 14.50
N ARG A 701 -21.49 -12.63 13.92
CA ARG A 701 -20.52 -11.73 14.60
C ARG A 701 -21.07 -10.30 14.62
N GLU A 702 -20.44 -9.40 15.37
CA GLU A 702 -20.78 -7.97 15.30
C GLU A 702 -20.54 -7.42 13.88
N ASP A 703 -21.37 -6.45 13.48
CA ASP A 703 -21.20 -5.76 12.19
C ASP A 703 -19.88 -4.99 12.18
N GLU A 704 -19.15 -5.08 11.08
CA GLU A 704 -17.92 -4.32 10.88
C GLU A 704 -18.26 -2.97 10.25
N LEU A 705 -17.74 -1.88 10.83
CA LEU A 705 -17.92 -0.52 10.32
C LEU A 705 -16.55 0.15 10.20
N ALA A 706 -16.24 0.66 9.01
CA ALA A 706 -15.11 1.56 8.77
C ALA A 706 -15.63 2.94 8.36
N GLU A 707 -15.17 3.98 9.05
CA GLU A 707 -15.54 5.37 8.77
C GLU A 707 -14.28 6.19 8.52
N ALA A 708 -14.39 7.16 7.61
CA ALA A 708 -13.33 8.11 7.30
C ALA A 708 -13.91 9.49 7.02
N ALA A 709 -13.13 10.54 7.32
CA ALA A 709 -13.51 11.92 7.08
C ALA A 709 -12.35 12.73 6.50
N TYR A 710 -12.65 13.68 5.62
CA TYR A 710 -11.66 14.52 4.96
C TYR A 710 -12.15 15.96 4.81
N GLY A 711 -11.20 16.91 4.84
CA GLY A 711 -11.41 18.30 4.45
C GLY A 711 -12.24 19.14 5.43
N VAL A 712 -13.03 20.06 4.88
CA VAL A 712 -13.81 21.08 5.59
C VAL A 712 -15.29 21.09 5.18
N LEU A 713 -16.15 21.39 6.14
CA LEU A 713 -17.60 21.52 5.94
C LEU A 713 -17.99 22.80 5.19
N ASN A 714 -17.14 23.83 5.28
CA ASN A 714 -17.33 25.14 4.66
C ASN A 714 -15.98 25.85 4.54
N LYS A 715 -15.53 26.09 3.29
CA LYS A 715 -14.24 26.73 2.98
C LYS A 715 -14.10 28.15 3.57
N ASP A 716 -15.19 28.89 3.72
CA ASP A 716 -15.15 30.25 4.29
C ASP A 716 -14.87 30.23 5.80
N THR A 717 -15.31 29.18 6.49
CA THR A 717 -15.18 29.06 7.96
C THR A 717 -14.00 28.21 8.40
N GLY A 718 -13.49 27.33 7.53
CA GLY A 718 -12.41 26.39 7.84
C GLY A 718 -12.77 25.30 8.86
N VAL A 719 -14.06 25.10 9.17
CA VAL A 719 -14.49 24.05 10.11
C VAL A 719 -14.22 22.68 9.49
N GLY A 720 -13.34 21.91 10.12
CA GLY A 720 -12.98 20.56 9.66
C GLY A 720 -14.15 19.57 9.71
N THR A 721 -14.19 18.69 8.72
CA THR A 721 -15.12 17.56 8.63
C THR A 721 -14.72 16.47 9.64
N THR A 722 -15.69 15.88 10.32
CA THR A 722 -15.52 14.70 11.19
C THR A 722 -16.52 13.62 10.81
N THR A 723 -16.32 12.37 11.26
CA THR A 723 -17.24 11.26 10.92
C THR A 723 -18.66 11.47 11.44
N ASP A 724 -18.81 12.34 12.45
CA ASP A 724 -20.10 12.75 13.01
C ASP A 724 -20.69 14.03 12.39
N SER A 725 -20.09 14.51 11.29
CA SER A 725 -20.61 15.61 10.47
C SER A 725 -21.85 15.21 9.68
N VAL A 726 -22.72 16.19 9.45
CA VAL A 726 -24.02 16.02 8.80
C VAL A 726 -23.98 16.65 7.40
N PHE A 727 -24.35 15.87 6.38
CA PHE A 727 -24.44 16.30 4.99
C PHE A 727 -25.87 16.12 4.47
N GLN A 728 -26.27 16.90 3.47
CA GLN A 728 -27.53 16.63 2.77
C GLN A 728 -27.35 15.36 1.92
N ILE A 729 -28.22 14.36 2.12
CA ILE A 729 -28.14 13.09 1.37
C ILE A 729 -28.91 13.14 0.04
N GLY A 730 -29.50 14.31 -0.28
CA GLY A 730 -30.28 14.54 -1.48
C GLY A 730 -31.32 13.47 -1.72
N SER A 731 -31.40 13.02 -2.95
CA SER A 731 -32.42 12.09 -3.42
C SER A 731 -32.42 10.71 -2.77
N ILE A 732 -31.38 10.32 -2.02
CA ILE A 732 -31.44 9.12 -1.16
C ILE A 732 -32.64 9.20 -0.20
N THR A 733 -33.07 10.41 0.16
CA THR A 733 -34.31 10.71 0.91
C THR A 733 -35.55 10.00 0.36
N LYS A 734 -35.67 9.82 -0.95
CA LYS A 734 -36.80 9.14 -1.59
C LYS A 734 -37.00 7.73 -1.07
N VAL A 735 -35.91 7.01 -0.87
CA VAL A 735 -35.94 5.64 -0.35
C VAL A 735 -36.48 5.64 1.10
N TRP A 736 -36.24 6.70 1.88
CA TRP A 736 -36.68 6.78 3.28
C TRP A 736 -38.17 7.09 3.31
N THR A 737 -38.64 8.00 2.45
CA THR A 737 -40.07 8.25 2.21
C THR A 737 -40.78 6.99 1.73
N ALA A 738 -40.21 6.26 0.76
CA ALA A 738 -40.74 4.99 0.28
C ALA A 738 -40.83 3.93 1.38
N THR A 739 -39.85 3.88 2.28
CA THR A 739 -39.85 2.99 3.44
C THR A 739 -41.03 3.29 4.37
N VAL A 740 -41.31 4.57 4.68
CA VAL A 740 -42.50 4.94 5.47
C VAL A 740 -43.80 4.58 4.74
N VAL A 741 -43.86 4.79 3.42
CA VAL A 741 -45.01 4.35 2.61
C VAL A 741 -45.23 2.84 2.75
N MET A 742 -44.17 2.04 2.67
CA MET A 742 -44.27 0.58 2.82
C MET A 742 -44.64 0.14 4.24
N GLN A 743 -44.28 0.90 5.27
CA GLN A 743 -44.82 0.68 6.63
C GLN A 743 -46.34 0.86 6.67
N LEU A 744 -46.88 1.89 6.01
CA LEU A 744 -48.32 2.11 5.91
C LEU A 744 -49.01 1.00 5.11
N VAL A 745 -48.31 0.39 4.15
CA VAL A 745 -48.79 -0.81 3.42
C VAL A 745 -48.81 -2.03 4.34
N ASP A 746 -47.75 -2.28 5.11
CA ASP A 746 -47.68 -3.35 6.11
C ASP A 746 -48.79 -3.22 7.18
N GLU A 747 -49.11 -1.99 7.57
CA GLU A 747 -50.20 -1.66 8.51
C GLU A 747 -51.60 -1.79 7.88
N GLY A 748 -51.69 -1.98 6.55
CA GLY A 748 -52.95 -2.05 5.81
C GLY A 748 -53.67 -0.71 5.66
N LEU A 749 -52.99 0.40 5.95
CA LEU A 749 -53.52 1.78 5.82
C LEU A 749 -53.44 2.31 4.40
N LEU A 750 -52.59 1.70 3.56
CA LEU A 750 -52.41 2.06 2.17
C LEU A 750 -52.27 0.80 1.31
N ARG A 751 -52.69 0.89 0.04
CA ARG A 751 -52.40 -0.11 -0.98
C ARG A 751 -51.67 0.56 -2.14
N LEU A 752 -50.61 -0.06 -2.63
CA LEU A 752 -49.76 0.52 -3.68
C LEU A 752 -50.54 0.90 -4.95
N ASP A 753 -51.52 0.08 -5.33
CA ASP A 753 -52.27 0.20 -6.58
C ASP A 753 -53.61 0.95 -6.42
N THR A 754 -53.91 1.49 -5.23
CA THR A 754 -55.08 2.33 -5.03
C THR A 754 -54.81 3.74 -5.60
N PRO A 755 -55.75 4.33 -6.36
CA PRO A 755 -55.61 5.70 -6.84
C PRO A 755 -55.40 6.68 -5.69
N ILE A 756 -54.41 7.58 -5.82
CA ILE A 756 -54.07 8.55 -4.77
C ILE A 756 -55.26 9.47 -4.45
N ALA A 757 -56.13 9.74 -5.43
CA ALA A 757 -57.35 10.53 -5.23
C ALA A 757 -58.34 9.91 -4.23
N GLU A 758 -58.25 8.61 -3.91
CA GLU A 758 -59.06 8.01 -2.84
C GLU A 758 -58.57 8.41 -1.44
N VAL A 759 -57.27 8.68 -1.28
CA VAL A 759 -56.67 9.18 -0.04
C VAL A 759 -56.70 10.71 0.03
N LEU A 760 -56.51 11.36 -1.12
CA LEU A 760 -56.54 12.82 -1.29
C LEU A 760 -57.64 13.23 -2.29
N PRO A 761 -58.93 13.25 -1.91
CA PRO A 761 -60.02 13.67 -2.80
C PRO A 761 -59.88 15.10 -3.34
N GLU A 762 -59.10 15.93 -2.66
CA GLU A 762 -58.74 17.29 -3.07
C GLU A 762 -57.70 17.34 -4.20
N LEU A 763 -57.00 16.25 -4.53
CA LEU A 763 -55.96 16.23 -5.55
C LEU A 763 -56.51 16.67 -6.92
N ARG A 764 -55.80 17.60 -7.55
CA ARG A 764 -56.04 18.04 -8.93
C ARG A 764 -54.71 18.01 -9.68
N LEU A 765 -54.73 17.45 -10.88
CA LEU A 765 -53.63 17.48 -11.84
C LEU A 765 -54.12 18.18 -13.13
N SER A 766 -53.19 18.66 -13.96
CA SER A 766 -53.50 19.30 -15.24
C SER A 766 -54.41 18.45 -16.14
N GLU A 767 -54.22 17.12 -16.12
CA GLU A 767 -55.07 16.15 -16.80
C GLU A 767 -55.97 15.39 -15.80
N PRO A 768 -57.30 15.65 -15.77
CA PRO A 768 -58.20 15.07 -14.77
C PRO A 768 -58.30 13.54 -14.77
N ASP A 769 -58.07 12.89 -15.91
CA ASP A 769 -58.10 11.43 -16.00
C ASP A 769 -56.83 10.77 -15.46
N VAL A 770 -55.70 11.49 -15.48
CA VAL A 770 -54.46 11.06 -14.82
C VAL A 770 -54.65 11.08 -13.30
N ALA A 771 -55.28 12.12 -12.76
CA ALA A 771 -55.55 12.22 -11.31
C ALA A 771 -56.38 11.05 -10.75
N LYS A 772 -57.23 10.41 -11.57
CA LYS A 772 -58.02 9.23 -11.19
C LYS A 772 -57.25 7.90 -11.29
N ARG A 773 -56.10 7.89 -11.93
CA ARG A 773 -55.32 6.69 -12.28
C ARG A 773 -53.97 6.61 -11.59
N VAL A 774 -53.38 7.73 -11.18
CA VAL A 774 -52.08 7.74 -10.49
C VAL A 774 -52.22 7.02 -9.14
N THR A 775 -51.35 6.04 -8.92
CA THR A 775 -51.29 5.21 -7.71
C THR A 775 -50.01 5.50 -6.95
N MET A 776 -49.88 5.00 -5.72
CA MET A 776 -48.64 5.11 -4.96
C MET A 776 -47.48 4.37 -5.66
N ARG A 777 -47.76 3.23 -6.32
CA ARG A 777 -46.76 2.53 -7.14
C ARG A 777 -46.16 3.48 -8.17
N HIS A 778 -46.98 4.18 -8.95
CA HIS A 778 -46.48 5.10 -9.99
C HIS A 778 -45.61 6.23 -9.43
N LEU A 779 -45.89 6.68 -8.20
CA LEU A 779 -45.07 7.70 -7.53
C LEU A 779 -43.69 7.14 -7.15
N LEU A 780 -43.66 5.96 -6.51
CA LEU A 780 -42.41 5.32 -6.08
C LEU A 780 -41.56 4.79 -7.23
N THR A 781 -42.17 4.50 -8.39
CA THR A 781 -41.50 3.98 -9.58
C THR A 781 -41.17 5.04 -10.63
N HIS A 782 -41.46 6.32 -10.38
CA HIS A 782 -41.27 7.40 -11.36
C HIS A 782 -42.02 7.18 -12.69
N THR A 783 -43.17 6.50 -12.66
CA THR A 783 -44.01 6.23 -13.85
C THR A 783 -45.32 7.02 -13.84
N SER A 784 -45.43 8.04 -12.98
CA SER A 784 -46.68 8.80 -12.78
C SER A 784 -47.09 9.69 -13.95
N GLY A 785 -46.13 10.12 -14.79
CA GLY A 785 -46.37 11.08 -15.88
C GLY A 785 -46.30 12.55 -15.45
N ILE A 786 -46.31 12.84 -14.15
CA ILE A 786 -46.22 14.19 -13.59
C ILE A 786 -44.81 14.75 -13.85
N ASP A 787 -44.71 16.00 -14.31
CA ASP A 787 -43.40 16.65 -14.43
C ASP A 787 -42.68 16.71 -13.07
N GLY A 788 -41.41 16.32 -13.08
CA GLY A 788 -40.63 16.07 -11.88
C GLY A 788 -40.04 17.32 -11.21
N ASP A 789 -39.92 18.44 -11.93
CA ASP A 789 -39.02 19.56 -11.57
C ASP A 789 -39.77 20.79 -11.06
N VAL A 790 -40.64 20.57 -10.08
CA VAL A 790 -41.41 21.65 -9.44
C VAL A 790 -40.70 22.05 -8.14
N PHE A 791 -39.93 23.14 -8.19
CA PHE A 791 -39.16 23.68 -7.06
C PHE A 791 -39.72 25.00 -6.50
N THR A 792 -41.02 25.25 -6.69
CA THR A 792 -41.68 26.45 -6.16
C THR A 792 -41.68 26.44 -4.62
N ASP A 793 -41.16 27.50 -4.01
CA ASP A 793 -41.19 27.66 -2.56
C ASP A 793 -42.62 28.00 -2.07
N THR A 794 -43.23 27.07 -1.33
CA THR A 794 -44.57 27.25 -0.73
C THR A 794 -44.52 27.74 0.72
N GLY A 795 -43.34 28.12 1.18
CA GLY A 795 -43.09 28.63 2.53
C GLY A 795 -42.67 27.55 3.52
N ARG A 796 -42.37 28.00 4.73
CA ARG A 796 -41.79 27.18 5.82
C ARG A 796 -42.82 26.51 6.73
N GLY A 797 -44.11 26.81 6.59
CA GLY A 797 -45.16 26.28 7.46
C GLY A 797 -45.46 24.79 7.24
N ASP A 798 -46.15 24.17 8.19
CA ASP A 798 -46.53 22.75 8.13
C ASP A 798 -47.56 22.44 7.03
N ASP A 799 -48.14 23.47 6.42
CA ASP A 799 -49.02 23.37 5.25
C ASP A 799 -48.26 23.43 3.91
N CYS A 800 -46.92 23.37 3.91
CA CYS A 800 -46.10 23.51 2.71
C CYS A 800 -46.36 22.42 1.66
N LEU A 801 -46.52 21.15 2.07
CA LEU A 801 -46.85 20.05 1.18
C LEU A 801 -48.29 20.12 0.66
N GLU A 802 -49.24 20.60 1.47
CA GLU A 802 -50.62 20.86 1.02
C GLU A 802 -50.65 21.92 -0.08
N LYS A 803 -49.96 23.05 0.13
CA LYS A 803 -49.81 24.11 -0.87
C LYS A 803 -49.11 23.61 -2.13
N TYR A 804 -48.07 22.79 -1.97
CA TYR A 804 -47.33 22.22 -3.10
C TYR A 804 -48.20 21.30 -3.95
N VAL A 805 -48.96 20.40 -3.32
CA VAL A 805 -49.89 19.52 -4.04
C VAL A 805 -50.98 20.31 -4.78
N ALA A 806 -51.41 21.46 -4.26
CA ALA A 806 -52.33 22.34 -4.97
C ALA A 806 -51.73 22.94 -6.26
N LEU A 807 -50.42 23.16 -6.32
CA LEU A 807 -49.73 23.65 -7.53
C LEU A 807 -49.73 22.63 -8.67
N LEU A 808 -49.80 21.33 -8.35
CA LEU A 808 -49.77 20.25 -9.35
C LEU A 808 -50.95 20.31 -10.33
N ALA A 809 -52.02 21.04 -10.00
CA ALA A 809 -53.13 21.32 -10.91
C ALA A 809 -52.69 22.07 -12.19
N GLY A 810 -51.60 22.84 -12.13
CA GLY A 810 -51.04 23.58 -13.27
C GLY A 810 -49.78 22.97 -13.86
N VAL A 811 -49.30 21.84 -13.34
CA VAL A 811 -48.05 21.19 -13.77
C VAL A 811 -48.33 20.27 -14.95
N ALA A 812 -47.54 20.38 -16.02
CA ALA A 812 -47.73 19.59 -17.23
C ALA A 812 -47.57 18.08 -17.00
N GLN A 813 -48.18 17.28 -17.87
CA GLN A 813 -47.93 15.84 -17.95
C GLN A 813 -46.93 15.57 -19.07
N ASN A 814 -45.85 14.84 -18.76
CA ASN A 814 -44.76 14.55 -19.70
C ASN A 814 -45.02 13.28 -20.51
N HIS A 815 -45.70 12.30 -19.90
CA HIS A 815 -46.09 11.04 -20.55
C HIS A 815 -47.30 10.43 -19.83
N PRO A 816 -48.05 9.51 -20.45
CA PRO A 816 -49.10 8.79 -19.75
C PRO A 816 -48.54 7.94 -18.58
N PRO A 817 -49.34 7.68 -17.52
CA PRO A 817 -48.95 6.75 -16.48
C PRO A 817 -48.56 5.38 -17.05
N ASP A 818 -47.48 4.80 -16.51
CA ASP A 818 -46.87 3.52 -16.92
C ASP A 818 -46.29 3.46 -18.34
N ALA A 819 -46.30 4.57 -19.09
CA ALA A 819 -45.79 4.58 -20.45
C ALA A 819 -44.26 4.44 -20.50
N THR A 820 -43.57 5.13 -19.60
CA THR A 820 -42.11 5.12 -19.48
C THR A 820 -41.69 5.54 -18.07
N TRP A 821 -40.40 5.48 -17.81
CA TRP A 821 -39.77 6.00 -16.61
C TRP A 821 -39.24 7.42 -16.86
N SER A 822 -39.58 8.35 -15.97
CA SER A 822 -39.08 9.72 -15.99
C SER A 822 -38.98 10.22 -14.55
N TYR A 823 -37.77 10.52 -14.10
CA TYR A 823 -37.49 10.82 -12.70
C TYR A 823 -38.32 12.01 -12.20
N CYS A 824 -38.94 11.86 -11.03
CA CYS A 824 -40.06 12.70 -10.60
C CYS A 824 -39.99 13.05 -9.10
N ASN A 825 -39.48 14.23 -8.75
CA ASN A 825 -39.45 14.73 -7.35
C ASN A 825 -40.85 15.13 -6.85
N ALA A 826 -41.65 15.73 -7.73
CA ALA A 826 -43.05 16.09 -7.42
C ALA A 826 -43.88 14.88 -6.97
N GLY A 827 -43.64 13.71 -7.55
CA GLY A 827 -44.28 12.45 -7.14
C GLY A 827 -43.96 12.06 -5.70
N PHE A 828 -42.72 12.21 -5.26
CA PHE A 828 -42.33 11.94 -3.86
C PHE A 828 -42.87 12.98 -2.89
N SER A 829 -42.97 14.25 -3.30
CA SER A 829 -43.62 15.30 -2.50
C SER A 829 -45.12 15.01 -2.32
N LEU A 830 -45.80 14.52 -3.36
CA LEU A 830 -47.18 14.03 -3.27
C LEU A 830 -47.27 12.79 -2.36
N ALA A 831 -46.31 11.86 -2.41
CA ALA A 831 -46.25 10.73 -1.50
C ALA A 831 -46.09 11.17 -0.03
N GLY A 832 -45.27 12.21 0.22
CA GLY A 832 -45.17 12.87 1.52
C GLY A 832 -46.51 13.39 2.01
N ARG A 833 -47.29 14.06 1.14
CA ARG A 833 -48.63 14.53 1.52
C ARG A 833 -49.61 13.39 1.82
N VAL A 834 -49.49 12.26 1.13
CA VAL A 834 -50.27 11.05 1.45
C VAL A 834 -49.91 10.53 2.84
N ILE A 835 -48.62 10.50 3.19
CA ILE A 835 -48.18 10.14 4.55
C ILE A 835 -48.85 11.06 5.57
N GLU A 836 -48.78 12.38 5.39
CA GLU A 836 -49.39 13.34 6.33
C GLU A 836 -50.88 13.10 6.53
N LYS A 837 -51.60 12.81 5.45
CA LYS A 837 -53.03 12.54 5.50
C LYS A 837 -53.38 11.28 6.29
N LEU A 838 -52.57 10.22 6.13
CA LEU A 838 -52.82 8.92 6.74
C LEU A 838 -52.34 8.85 8.20
N THR A 839 -51.26 9.55 8.54
CA THR A 839 -50.70 9.56 9.90
C THR A 839 -51.31 10.64 10.79
N GLY A 840 -51.73 11.77 10.22
CA GLY A 840 -52.09 12.98 10.96
C GLY A 840 -50.89 13.76 11.51
N ASP A 841 -49.67 13.28 11.26
CA ASP A 841 -48.40 13.93 11.59
C ASP A 841 -47.92 14.71 10.35
N THR A 842 -47.09 15.76 10.49
CA THR A 842 -46.34 16.31 9.33
C THR A 842 -45.37 15.26 8.78
N TRP A 843 -44.90 15.39 7.54
CA TRP A 843 -43.93 14.42 6.99
C TRP A 843 -42.66 14.34 7.84
N ASP A 844 -42.16 15.50 8.32
CA ASP A 844 -41.00 15.61 9.21
C ASP A 844 -41.19 14.83 10.53
N GLU A 845 -42.38 14.92 11.13
CA GLU A 845 -42.71 14.19 12.36
C GLU A 845 -42.91 12.70 12.09
N ALA A 846 -43.59 12.35 11.00
CA ALA A 846 -43.86 10.98 10.62
C ALA A 846 -42.58 10.18 10.39
N ILE A 847 -41.63 10.74 9.62
CA ILE A 847 -40.35 10.07 9.34
C ILE A 847 -39.49 9.95 10.59
N ARG A 848 -39.48 10.96 11.47
CA ARG A 848 -38.76 10.91 12.76
C ARG A 848 -39.30 9.82 13.67
N LYS A 849 -40.61 9.75 13.82
CA LYS A 849 -41.30 8.80 14.72
C LYS A 849 -41.22 7.37 14.22
N ARG A 850 -41.34 7.18 12.90
CA ARG A 850 -41.46 5.85 12.29
C ARG A 850 -40.13 5.25 11.81
N LEU A 851 -39.11 6.08 11.55
CA LEU A 851 -37.77 5.63 11.12
C LEU A 851 -36.64 6.12 12.01
N PHE A 852 -36.48 7.43 12.24
CA PHE A 852 -35.26 7.92 12.91
C PHE A 852 -35.17 7.43 14.36
N THR A 853 -36.28 7.54 15.12
CA THR A 853 -36.31 7.17 16.53
C THR A 853 -36.14 5.66 16.73
N PRO A 854 -36.84 4.76 16.01
CA PRO A 854 -36.66 3.32 16.18
C PRO A 854 -35.30 2.80 15.69
N LEU A 855 -34.63 3.51 14.78
CA LEU A 855 -33.27 3.18 14.35
C LEU A 855 -32.17 3.85 15.19
N GLY A 856 -32.53 4.75 16.11
CA GLY A 856 -31.56 5.50 16.93
C GLY A 856 -30.75 6.53 16.16
N LEU A 857 -31.30 7.12 15.09
CA LEU A 857 -30.61 8.09 14.22
C LEU A 857 -30.65 9.49 14.85
N GLU A 858 -29.80 9.72 15.86
CA GLU A 858 -29.83 10.95 16.67
C GLU A 858 -29.35 12.21 15.92
N ARG A 859 -28.69 12.05 14.77
CA ARG A 859 -28.11 13.14 13.97
C ARG A 859 -28.70 13.26 12.57
N THR A 860 -29.76 12.50 12.29
CA THR A 860 -30.53 12.60 11.05
C THR A 860 -31.71 13.55 11.26
N VAL A 861 -31.81 14.56 10.40
CA VAL A 861 -32.78 15.66 10.53
C VAL A 861 -33.35 16.03 9.17
N THR A 862 -34.49 16.72 9.15
CA THR A 862 -35.15 17.16 7.91
C THR A 862 -35.24 18.69 7.79
N LEU A 863 -35.02 19.41 8.89
CA LEU A 863 -35.15 20.86 8.95
C LEU A 863 -33.78 21.55 9.11
N PRO A 864 -33.50 22.64 8.39
CA PRO A 864 -32.26 23.41 8.53
C PRO A 864 -31.95 23.85 9.97
N GLU A 865 -32.97 24.26 10.73
CA GLU A 865 -32.88 24.69 12.14
C GLU A 865 -32.43 23.57 13.08
N GLU A 866 -32.69 22.33 12.72
CA GLU A 866 -32.21 21.16 13.44
C GLU A 866 -30.80 20.80 12.98
N ALA A 867 -30.52 20.89 11.67
CA ALA A 867 -29.19 20.66 11.12
C ALA A 867 -28.16 21.63 11.74
N LEU A 868 -28.52 22.90 11.94
CA LEU A 868 -27.69 23.91 12.61
C LEU A 868 -27.21 23.52 14.02
N LEU A 869 -27.83 22.54 14.67
CA LEU A 869 -27.39 22.02 15.97
C LEU A 869 -26.20 21.04 15.86
N HIS A 870 -25.82 20.67 14.65
CA HIS A 870 -24.76 19.73 14.33
C HIS A 870 -23.65 20.38 13.48
N ARG A 871 -22.56 19.62 13.27
CA ARG A 871 -21.49 19.98 12.34
C ARG A 871 -21.95 19.76 10.91
N THR A 872 -22.68 20.73 10.38
CA THR A 872 -23.36 20.60 9.08
C THR A 872 -22.55 21.18 7.94
N ALA A 873 -22.46 20.42 6.85
CA ALA A 873 -21.83 20.83 5.61
C ALA A 873 -22.67 21.90 4.88
N VAL A 874 -21.97 22.82 4.21
CA VAL A 874 -22.54 23.72 3.21
C VAL A 874 -21.99 23.28 1.85
N GLY A 875 -22.83 23.28 0.83
CA GLY A 875 -22.37 22.90 -0.51
C GLY A 875 -21.41 23.91 -1.13
N HIS A 876 -20.57 23.42 -2.05
CA HIS A 876 -19.67 24.23 -2.86
C HIS A 876 -19.90 23.93 -4.35
N MET A 877 -19.93 24.98 -5.15
CA MET A 877 -20.12 24.93 -6.59
C MET A 877 -18.83 25.37 -7.28
N THR A 878 -18.58 24.86 -8.48
CA THR A 878 -17.40 25.19 -9.27
C THR A 878 -17.83 25.96 -10.51
N ASP A 879 -17.16 27.08 -10.83
CA ASP A 879 -17.36 27.81 -12.09
C ASP A 879 -16.19 27.52 -13.03
N GLY A 880 -16.46 26.94 -14.21
CA GLY A 880 -15.46 26.73 -15.27
C GLY A 880 -14.24 25.89 -14.90
N GLY A 881 -14.36 24.98 -13.92
CA GLY A 881 -13.25 24.14 -13.44
C GLY A 881 -12.23 24.85 -12.55
N GLY A 882 -12.60 25.98 -11.93
CA GLY A 882 -11.84 26.65 -10.89
C GLY A 882 -11.92 25.98 -9.51
N GLU A 883 -11.46 26.68 -8.46
CA GLU A 883 -11.58 26.21 -7.07
C GLU A 883 -13.06 26.21 -6.60
N PRO A 884 -13.53 25.18 -5.89
CA PRO A 884 -14.91 25.15 -5.37
C PRO A 884 -15.19 26.35 -4.44
N MET A 885 -16.31 27.03 -4.68
CA MET A 885 -16.79 28.19 -3.91
C MET A 885 -18.07 27.85 -3.18
N ARG A 886 -18.25 28.36 -1.96
CA ARG A 886 -19.45 28.09 -1.15
C ARG A 886 -20.73 28.54 -1.88
N ALA A 887 -21.72 27.66 -1.92
CA ALA A 887 -23.04 27.93 -2.46
C ALA A 887 -23.74 29.10 -1.73
N LEU A 888 -24.54 29.87 -2.47
CA LEU A 888 -25.26 31.03 -1.94
C LEU A 888 -26.52 30.65 -1.15
N VAL A 889 -27.08 29.48 -1.44
CA VAL A 889 -28.29 28.93 -0.80
C VAL A 889 -27.95 27.54 -0.27
N TRP A 890 -28.36 27.23 0.96
CA TRP A 890 -27.97 26.00 1.64
C TRP A 890 -28.79 24.77 1.22
N GLY A 891 -30.04 24.93 0.79
CA GLY A 891 -30.89 23.79 0.46
C GLY A 891 -32.13 24.19 -0.33
N LEU A 892 -32.82 23.17 -0.84
CA LEU A 892 -34.07 23.32 -1.59
C LEU A 892 -35.24 23.72 -0.67
N PRO A 893 -36.38 24.18 -1.24
CA PRO A 893 -37.57 24.52 -0.46
C PRO A 893 -38.14 23.33 0.33
N ARG A 894 -38.69 23.58 1.53
CA ARG A 894 -39.24 22.54 2.45
C ARG A 894 -40.27 21.62 1.77
N ALA A 895 -41.02 22.14 0.80
CA ALA A 895 -42.02 21.35 0.08
C ALA A 895 -41.44 20.17 -0.72
N VAL A 896 -40.13 20.17 -1.02
CA VAL A 896 -39.44 19.08 -1.71
C VAL A 896 -38.79 18.12 -0.70
N ALA A 897 -39.01 18.33 0.60
CA ALA A 897 -38.36 17.53 1.65
C ALA A 897 -38.54 16.01 1.52
N PRO A 898 -39.73 15.48 1.16
CA PRO A 898 -39.91 14.05 0.94
C PRO A 898 -39.06 13.45 -0.19
N ALA A 899 -38.48 14.29 -1.03
CA ALA A 899 -37.63 13.89 -2.13
C ALA A 899 -36.13 14.12 -1.86
N ASP A 900 -35.73 15.17 -1.12
CA ASP A 900 -34.31 15.61 -1.13
C ASP A 900 -33.71 16.21 0.17
N LEU A 901 -34.50 16.48 1.23
CA LEU A 901 -34.01 17.33 2.35
C LEU A 901 -33.61 16.61 3.64
N ILE A 902 -33.40 15.29 3.61
CA ILE A 902 -32.77 14.64 4.76
C ILE A 902 -31.30 15.06 4.82
N SER A 903 -30.87 15.48 6.00
CA SER A 903 -29.45 15.65 6.33
C SER A 903 -29.06 14.59 7.34
N SER A 904 -27.93 13.91 7.11
CA SER A 904 -27.54 12.74 7.90
C SER A 904 -26.02 12.63 8.04
N THR A 905 -25.58 11.87 9.04
CA THR A 905 -24.22 11.33 9.09
C THR A 905 -24.11 10.09 8.19
N VAL A 906 -22.88 9.73 7.80
CA VAL A 906 -22.64 8.52 6.99
C VAL A 906 -22.98 7.24 7.77
N ALA A 907 -22.74 7.21 9.08
CA ALA A 907 -23.10 6.10 9.96
C ALA A 907 -24.62 5.87 10.03
N ASP A 908 -25.40 6.95 10.11
CA ASP A 908 -26.86 6.86 10.14
C ASP A 908 -27.44 6.37 8.80
N VAL A 909 -26.85 6.81 7.67
CA VAL A 909 -27.21 6.30 6.33
C VAL A 909 -26.95 4.79 6.24
N LEU A 910 -25.81 4.34 6.75
CA LEU A 910 -25.47 2.92 6.79
C LEU A 910 -26.34 2.12 7.76
N THR A 911 -26.77 2.72 8.88
CA THR A 911 -27.71 2.10 9.82
C THR A 911 -29.07 1.86 9.15
N PHE A 912 -29.54 2.82 8.34
CA PHE A 912 -30.71 2.62 7.50
C PHE A 912 -30.48 1.53 6.44
N ALA A 913 -29.35 1.56 5.72
CA ALA A 913 -29.02 0.56 4.70
C ALA A 913 -28.97 -0.86 5.29
N ARG A 914 -28.40 -1.01 6.49
CA ARG A 914 -28.37 -2.26 7.26
C ARG A 914 -29.76 -2.82 7.50
N MET A 915 -30.74 -1.97 7.83
CA MET A 915 -32.12 -2.41 8.09
C MET A 915 -32.73 -3.07 6.84
N HIS A 916 -32.47 -2.53 5.65
CA HIS A 916 -32.87 -3.14 4.38
C HIS A 916 -32.11 -4.44 4.08
N LEU A 917 -30.79 -4.47 4.27
CA LEU A 917 -29.98 -5.71 4.16
C LEU A 917 -30.41 -6.81 5.15
N ALA A 918 -31.05 -6.44 6.26
CA ALA A 918 -31.58 -7.34 7.27
C ALA A 918 -33.07 -7.70 7.06
N GLY A 919 -33.63 -7.42 5.87
CA GLY A 919 -35.02 -7.75 5.56
C GLY A 919 -36.02 -6.98 6.43
N GLY A 920 -35.74 -5.71 6.72
CA GLY A 920 -36.64 -4.82 7.47
C GLY A 920 -36.36 -4.69 8.97
N ALA A 921 -35.26 -5.27 9.49
CA ALA A 921 -34.98 -5.34 10.92
C ALA A 921 -33.82 -4.43 11.37
N ALA A 922 -34.05 -3.65 12.42
CA ALA A 922 -33.02 -2.87 13.11
C ALA A 922 -32.01 -3.76 13.85
N ARG A 923 -30.96 -3.15 14.40
CA ARG A 923 -29.88 -3.87 15.11
C ARG A 923 -30.33 -4.50 16.42
N ASP A 924 -31.27 -3.87 17.11
CA ASP A 924 -31.86 -4.35 18.36
C ASP A 924 -32.96 -5.43 18.15
N GLY A 925 -33.23 -5.79 16.88
CA GLY A 925 -34.28 -6.72 16.50
C GLY A 925 -35.65 -6.09 16.29
N THR A 926 -35.80 -4.78 16.48
CA THR A 926 -37.03 -4.05 16.15
C THR A 926 -37.32 -4.20 14.66
N ARG A 927 -38.53 -4.66 14.32
CA ARG A 927 -38.96 -4.84 12.93
C ARG A 927 -39.67 -3.59 12.44
N LEU A 928 -39.05 -2.91 11.48
CA LEU A 928 -39.59 -1.69 10.87
C LEU A 928 -40.33 -1.99 9.56
N LEU A 929 -39.94 -3.03 8.83
CA LEU A 929 -40.66 -3.53 7.66
C LEU A 929 -40.86 -5.05 7.77
N THR A 930 -41.92 -5.56 7.18
CA THR A 930 -42.00 -7.00 6.88
C THR A 930 -40.92 -7.35 5.86
N GLU A 931 -40.41 -8.59 5.92
CA GLU A 931 -39.41 -9.09 4.98
C GLU A 931 -39.93 -9.00 3.53
N ALA A 932 -41.21 -9.33 3.32
CA ALA A 932 -41.88 -9.21 2.03
C ALA A 932 -41.93 -7.75 1.51
N SER A 933 -42.14 -6.76 2.39
CA SER A 933 -42.12 -5.34 1.98
C SER A 933 -40.71 -4.85 1.67
N ALA A 934 -39.69 -5.29 2.42
CA ALA A 934 -38.29 -4.99 2.11
C ALA A 934 -37.86 -5.61 0.77
N GLU A 935 -38.25 -6.87 0.51
CA GLU A 935 -38.04 -7.53 -0.79
C GLU A 935 -38.77 -6.82 -1.92
N ALA A 936 -40.04 -6.46 -1.74
CA ALA A 936 -40.82 -5.74 -2.74
C ALA A 936 -40.21 -4.37 -3.10
N MET A 937 -39.53 -3.71 -2.15
CA MET A 937 -38.78 -2.49 -2.44
C MET A 937 -37.57 -2.71 -3.34
N ALA A 938 -36.91 -3.86 -3.22
CA ALA A 938 -35.73 -4.23 -4.00
C ALA A 938 -36.04 -4.91 -5.36
N ASP A 939 -37.27 -5.42 -5.52
CA ASP A 939 -37.72 -6.11 -6.73
C ASP A 939 -37.88 -5.19 -7.94
N SER A 940 -37.59 -5.71 -9.14
CA SER A 940 -37.76 -4.96 -10.40
C SER A 940 -39.21 -4.54 -10.59
N GLN A 941 -39.45 -3.24 -10.76
CA GLN A 941 -40.76 -2.70 -11.12
C GLN A 941 -40.78 -2.19 -12.57
N VAL A 942 -39.73 -1.49 -12.99
CA VAL A 942 -39.65 -0.84 -14.30
C VAL A 942 -38.20 -0.75 -14.79
N GLU A 943 -37.98 -0.95 -16.08
CA GLU A 943 -36.68 -0.77 -16.73
C GLU A 943 -36.47 0.71 -17.10
N LEU A 944 -35.24 1.21 -16.97
CA LEU A 944 -34.92 2.57 -17.39
C LEU A 944 -34.72 2.63 -18.92
N PRO A 945 -34.97 3.79 -19.57
CA PRO A 945 -34.77 3.95 -21.01
C PRO A 945 -33.31 3.74 -21.46
N ASP A 946 -32.34 3.99 -20.58
CA ASP A 946 -30.97 3.52 -20.74
C ASP A 946 -30.46 2.80 -19.49
N HIS A 947 -29.33 2.11 -19.65
CA HIS A 947 -28.68 1.31 -18.61
C HIS A 947 -27.27 1.83 -18.30
N CYS A 948 -26.99 3.11 -18.60
CA CYS A 948 -25.63 3.67 -18.50
C CYS A 948 -25.54 4.94 -17.65
N ASP A 949 -26.67 5.56 -17.27
CA ASP A 949 -26.69 6.72 -16.39
C ASP A 949 -26.77 6.30 -14.91
N LEU A 950 -27.99 6.13 -14.37
CA LEU A 950 -28.21 5.89 -12.94
C LEU A 950 -28.32 4.40 -12.56
N ALA A 951 -29.01 3.59 -13.36
CA ALA A 951 -29.33 2.19 -13.04
C ALA A 951 -29.86 1.42 -14.26
N ASP A 952 -29.95 0.09 -14.16
CA ASP A 952 -30.59 -0.71 -15.22
C ASP A 952 -32.11 -0.68 -15.10
N SER A 953 -32.61 -0.71 -13.86
CA SER A 953 -34.03 -0.81 -13.52
C SER A 953 -34.31 -0.17 -12.15
N TRP A 954 -35.58 -0.02 -11.82
CA TRP A 954 -36.06 0.66 -10.63
C TRP A 954 -36.97 -0.24 -9.78
N GLY A 955 -36.80 -0.19 -8.47
CA GLY A 955 -37.64 -0.83 -7.45
C GLY A 955 -38.71 0.11 -6.89
N LEU A 956 -39.23 -0.16 -5.69
CA LEU A 956 -40.07 0.82 -4.99
C LEU A 956 -39.16 1.77 -4.19
N GLY A 957 -38.60 2.75 -4.91
CA GLY A 957 -37.68 3.76 -4.38
C GLY A 957 -36.20 3.43 -4.56
N TRP A 958 -35.81 2.16 -4.65
CA TRP A 958 -34.41 1.76 -4.88
C TRP A 958 -34.03 1.73 -6.36
N SER A 959 -32.86 2.27 -6.70
CA SER A 959 -32.19 1.97 -7.97
C SER A 959 -31.63 0.55 -7.95
N ARG A 960 -31.72 -0.16 -9.08
CA ARG A 960 -31.18 -1.52 -9.23
C ARG A 960 -30.07 -1.51 -10.27
N ILE A 961 -28.84 -1.78 -9.83
CA ILE A 961 -27.61 -1.55 -10.59
C ILE A 961 -26.90 -2.88 -10.83
N GLY A 962 -26.37 -3.11 -12.03
CA GLY A 962 -25.68 -4.33 -12.41
C GLY A 962 -24.18 -4.12 -12.58
N TRP A 963 -23.36 -4.67 -11.68
CA TRP A 963 -21.89 -4.63 -11.79
C TRP A 963 -21.34 -6.04 -11.85
N ASP A 964 -20.53 -6.34 -12.87
CA ASP A 964 -19.89 -7.64 -13.08
C ASP A 964 -20.85 -8.85 -12.92
N GLY A 965 -22.07 -8.72 -13.45
CA GLY A 965 -23.12 -9.75 -13.35
C GLY A 965 -23.78 -9.89 -11.97
N ARG A 966 -23.41 -9.05 -10.99
CA ARG A 966 -23.99 -8.99 -9.65
C ARG A 966 -25.02 -7.86 -9.55
N ARG A 967 -26.04 -8.05 -8.70
CA ARG A 967 -27.12 -7.08 -8.48
C ARG A 967 -26.86 -6.26 -7.23
N LEU A 968 -26.70 -4.95 -7.41
CA LEU A 968 -26.64 -3.97 -6.35
C LEU A 968 -27.98 -3.24 -6.23
N LEU A 969 -28.26 -2.77 -5.02
CA LEU A 969 -29.25 -1.74 -4.77
C LEU A 969 -28.52 -0.44 -4.46
N GLY A 970 -29.09 0.70 -4.80
CA GLY A 970 -28.45 1.97 -4.49
C GLY A 970 -29.36 3.14 -4.74
N HIS A 971 -28.86 4.32 -4.41
CA HIS A 971 -29.45 5.58 -4.83
C HIS A 971 -28.37 6.66 -4.70
N ASP A 972 -28.36 7.61 -5.63
CA ASP A 972 -27.49 8.79 -5.59
C ASP A 972 -28.32 10.03 -5.30
N GLY A 973 -27.76 11.00 -4.59
CA GLY A 973 -28.45 12.21 -4.20
C GLY A 973 -27.60 13.41 -4.51
N SER A 974 -28.19 14.40 -5.18
CA SER A 974 -27.54 15.69 -5.42
C SER A 974 -28.43 16.81 -4.92
N THR A 975 -27.80 17.82 -4.32
CA THR A 975 -28.44 19.07 -3.88
C THR A 975 -27.54 20.24 -4.27
N ILE A 976 -27.76 21.43 -3.70
CA ILE A 976 -26.99 22.62 -4.07
C ILE A 976 -25.56 22.50 -3.54
N GLY A 977 -24.65 21.98 -4.38
CA GLY A 977 -23.23 21.81 -4.10
C GLY A 977 -22.89 20.69 -3.12
N GLN A 978 -23.79 19.71 -2.92
CA GLN A 978 -23.52 18.51 -2.11
C GLN A 978 -24.03 17.28 -2.85
N ASP A 979 -23.26 16.19 -2.80
CA ASP A 979 -23.60 14.91 -3.42
C ASP A 979 -23.45 13.77 -2.40
N ALA A 980 -24.24 12.72 -2.61
CA ALA A 980 -24.25 11.53 -1.79
C ALA A 980 -24.44 10.28 -2.65
N TYR A 981 -23.67 9.24 -2.35
CA TYR A 981 -23.70 7.98 -3.08
C TYR A 981 -23.91 6.84 -2.09
N LEU A 982 -24.83 5.92 -2.41
CA LEU A 982 -25.11 4.74 -1.59
C LEU A 982 -25.23 3.49 -2.46
N ARG A 983 -24.47 2.46 -2.11
CA ARG A 983 -24.55 1.13 -2.73
C ARG A 983 -24.67 0.05 -1.67
N LEU A 984 -25.59 -0.88 -1.90
CA LEU A 984 -25.84 -2.08 -1.11
C LEU A 984 -25.62 -3.28 -2.02
N LEU A 985 -24.90 -4.27 -1.51
CA LEU A 985 -24.70 -5.57 -2.16
C LEU A 985 -25.32 -6.65 -1.25
N PRO A 986 -26.60 -7.01 -1.47
CA PRO A 986 -27.35 -7.89 -0.59
C PRO A 986 -26.68 -9.25 -0.35
N ASP A 987 -26.22 -9.90 -1.43
CA ASP A 987 -25.57 -11.21 -1.37
C ASP A 987 -24.34 -11.23 -0.44
N GLU A 988 -23.63 -10.09 -0.36
CA GLU A 988 -22.43 -9.94 0.46
C GLU A 988 -22.67 -9.21 1.77
N ARG A 989 -23.92 -8.78 2.01
CA ARG A 989 -24.34 -7.99 3.17
C ARG A 989 -23.42 -6.78 3.42
N LEU A 990 -23.02 -6.13 2.33
CA LEU A 990 -22.11 -4.99 2.28
C LEU A 990 -22.89 -3.72 1.91
N ALA A 991 -22.65 -2.62 2.61
CA ALA A 991 -23.15 -1.30 2.25
C ALA A 991 -22.01 -0.27 2.29
N VAL A 992 -21.99 0.62 1.30
CA VAL A 992 -20.97 1.67 1.16
C VAL A 992 -21.68 3.00 0.91
N ALA A 993 -21.31 4.03 1.66
CA ALA A 993 -21.87 5.37 1.55
C ALA A 993 -20.77 6.43 1.51
N LEU A 994 -20.90 7.41 0.62
CA LEU A 994 -20.03 8.57 0.51
C LEU A 994 -20.87 9.84 0.48
N LEU A 995 -20.56 10.80 1.35
CA LEU A 995 -21.21 12.11 1.41
C LEU A 995 -20.17 13.19 1.17
N THR A 996 -20.44 14.15 0.29
CA THR A 996 -19.50 15.19 -0.14
C THR A 996 -20.17 16.57 -0.21
N ASN A 997 -19.37 17.63 -0.22
CA ASN A 997 -19.87 19.01 -0.31
C ASN A 997 -19.26 19.85 -1.45
N GLY A 998 -18.98 19.22 -2.60
CA GLY A 998 -18.56 19.89 -3.84
C GLY A 998 -17.24 19.36 -4.40
N GLY A 999 -16.74 19.98 -5.48
CA GLY A 999 -15.57 19.50 -6.22
C GLY A 999 -15.94 18.47 -7.30
N ASP A 1000 -14.99 17.63 -7.72
CA ASP A 1000 -15.24 16.49 -8.62
C ASP A 1000 -15.70 15.27 -7.81
N THR A 1001 -16.96 15.30 -7.39
CA THR A 1001 -17.56 14.30 -6.51
C THR A 1001 -17.77 12.96 -7.24
N THR A 1002 -18.07 13.00 -8.54
CA THR A 1002 -18.24 11.80 -9.38
C THR A 1002 -16.93 11.06 -9.56
N GLY A 1003 -15.83 11.74 -9.91
CA GLY A 1003 -14.52 11.10 -10.02
C GLY A 1003 -14.08 10.44 -8.71
N LEU A 1004 -14.26 11.13 -7.58
CA LEU A 1004 -14.00 10.54 -6.26
C LEU A 1004 -14.85 9.29 -6.00
N TYR A 1005 -16.14 9.32 -6.33
CA TYR A 1005 -17.02 8.16 -6.18
C TYR A 1005 -16.56 6.98 -7.04
N GLU A 1006 -16.25 7.21 -8.33
CA GLU A 1006 -15.86 6.17 -9.27
C GLU A 1006 -14.58 5.45 -8.83
N ASP A 1007 -13.52 6.20 -8.51
CA ASP A 1007 -12.24 5.64 -8.07
C ASP A 1007 -12.39 4.90 -6.73
N LEU A 1008 -13.06 5.53 -5.76
CA LEU A 1008 -13.18 4.99 -4.41
C LEU A 1008 -14.10 3.75 -4.36
N PHE A 1009 -15.26 3.77 -5.03
CA PHE A 1009 -16.16 2.61 -5.06
C PHE A 1009 -15.58 1.49 -5.92
N GLY A 1010 -14.90 1.82 -7.03
CA GLY A 1010 -14.16 0.86 -7.83
C GLY A 1010 -13.15 0.07 -7.00
N GLU A 1011 -12.34 0.77 -6.18
CA GLU A 1011 -11.39 0.14 -5.26
C GLU A 1011 -12.07 -0.68 -4.17
N ILE A 1012 -13.09 -0.12 -3.50
CA ILE A 1012 -13.79 -0.79 -2.38
C ILE A 1012 -14.44 -2.09 -2.84
N PHE A 1013 -15.19 -2.07 -3.94
CA PHE A 1013 -15.91 -3.26 -4.40
C PHE A 1013 -14.98 -4.30 -5.02
N ALA A 1014 -13.90 -3.88 -5.69
CA ALA A 1014 -12.86 -4.80 -6.15
C ALA A 1014 -12.15 -5.49 -4.97
N GLU A 1015 -11.76 -4.73 -3.94
CA GLU A 1015 -11.03 -5.28 -2.80
C GLU A 1015 -11.91 -6.15 -1.89
N LEU A 1016 -13.11 -5.67 -1.57
CA LEU A 1016 -13.95 -6.27 -0.53
C LEU A 1016 -14.93 -7.32 -1.04
N ALA A 1017 -15.28 -7.27 -2.33
CA ALA A 1017 -16.29 -8.13 -2.94
C ALA A 1017 -15.84 -8.80 -4.25
N ASP A 1018 -14.64 -8.51 -4.76
CA ASP A 1018 -14.13 -9.02 -6.05
C ASP A 1018 -15.07 -8.66 -7.21
N ILE A 1019 -15.64 -7.45 -7.19
CA ILE A 1019 -16.56 -6.92 -8.21
C ILE A 1019 -15.92 -5.73 -8.91
N ALA A 1020 -15.83 -5.79 -10.23
CA ALA A 1020 -15.41 -4.66 -11.05
C ALA A 1020 -16.59 -3.70 -11.31
N MET A 1021 -16.38 -2.41 -11.00
CA MET A 1021 -17.30 -1.35 -11.42
C MET A 1021 -17.15 -1.11 -12.94
N PRO A 1022 -18.25 -0.93 -13.69
CA PRO A 1022 -18.18 -0.59 -15.11
C PRO A 1022 -17.42 0.71 -15.35
N PRO A 1023 -16.65 0.82 -16.45
CA PRO A 1023 -15.95 2.05 -16.78
C PRO A 1023 -16.95 3.19 -17.05
N PRO A 1024 -16.55 4.46 -16.82
CA PRO A 1024 -17.39 5.60 -17.11
C PRO A 1024 -17.84 5.62 -18.57
N LEU A 1025 -19.05 6.13 -18.81
CA LEU A 1025 -19.57 6.27 -20.16
C LEU A 1025 -18.68 7.22 -20.98
N GLY A 1026 -18.44 6.87 -22.24
CA GLY A 1026 -17.63 7.69 -23.14
C GLY A 1026 -17.80 7.28 -24.61
N PRO A 1027 -17.30 8.09 -25.54
CA PRO A 1027 -17.36 7.80 -26.95
C PRO A 1027 -16.52 6.54 -27.27
N PRO A 1028 -16.96 5.70 -28.23
CA PRO A 1028 -16.20 4.52 -28.61
C PRO A 1028 -14.85 4.93 -29.23
N ALA A 1029 -13.82 4.11 -29.01
CA ALA A 1029 -12.47 4.34 -29.53
C ALA A 1029 -12.40 4.41 -31.08
N LEU A 1030 -13.40 3.80 -31.76
CA LEU A 1030 -13.59 3.90 -33.20
C LEU A 1030 -14.93 4.60 -33.48
N PRO A 1031 -14.97 5.63 -34.34
CA PRO A 1031 -16.20 6.33 -34.68
C PRO A 1031 -17.21 5.38 -35.32
N LEU A 1032 -18.43 5.33 -34.77
CA LEU A 1032 -19.53 4.64 -35.41
C LEU A 1032 -20.22 5.59 -36.41
N PRO A 1033 -20.31 5.24 -37.71
CA PRO A 1033 -21.10 6.01 -38.65
C PRO A 1033 -22.59 5.76 -38.35
N GLN A 1034 -23.22 6.68 -37.63
CA GLN A 1034 -24.65 6.61 -37.32
C GLN A 1034 -25.40 7.78 -37.95
N ASP A 1035 -26.57 7.46 -38.52
CA ASP A 1035 -27.47 8.42 -39.15
C ASP A 1035 -28.37 9.08 -38.09
N VAL A 1036 -28.21 10.40 -37.87
CA VAL A 1036 -29.06 11.17 -36.92
C VAL A 1036 -30.45 11.49 -37.50
N ARG A 1037 -30.67 11.35 -38.82
CA ARG A 1037 -31.93 11.76 -39.48
C ARG A 1037 -33.21 11.23 -38.83
N PRO A 1038 -33.27 9.98 -38.31
CA PRO A 1038 -34.46 9.49 -37.60
C PRO A 1038 -34.79 10.25 -36.31
N HIS A 1039 -33.79 10.89 -35.69
CA HIS A 1039 -33.88 11.55 -34.40
C HIS A 1039 -34.08 13.07 -34.49
N LEU A 1040 -33.88 13.66 -35.67
CA LEU A 1040 -34.04 15.10 -35.90
C LEU A 1040 -35.44 15.61 -35.50
N GLY A 1041 -35.47 16.81 -34.94
CA GLY A 1041 -36.68 17.53 -34.55
C GLY A 1041 -36.60 18.12 -33.15
N THR A 1042 -37.73 18.66 -32.71
CA THR A 1042 -37.86 19.33 -31.40
C THR A 1042 -38.51 18.36 -30.41
N TYR A 1043 -37.96 18.30 -29.21
CA TYR A 1043 -38.49 17.56 -28.06
C TYR A 1043 -38.76 18.59 -26.97
N GLU A 1044 -39.95 18.58 -26.37
CA GLU A 1044 -40.35 19.65 -25.45
C GLU A 1044 -41.10 19.09 -24.24
N ARG A 1045 -40.74 19.61 -23.07
CA ARG A 1045 -41.44 19.39 -21.79
C ARG A 1045 -41.49 20.70 -21.02
N ALA A 1046 -42.15 20.71 -19.87
CA ALA A 1046 -42.21 21.91 -19.05
C ALA A 1046 -40.78 22.39 -18.69
N GLY A 1047 -40.49 23.65 -19.00
CA GLY A 1047 -39.24 24.32 -18.64
C GLY A 1047 -38.04 24.03 -19.53
N VAL A 1048 -38.12 23.11 -20.50
CA VAL A 1048 -37.01 22.77 -21.39
C VAL A 1048 -37.49 22.41 -22.81
N ARG A 1049 -36.86 23.00 -23.81
CA ARG A 1049 -36.96 22.60 -25.23
C ARG A 1049 -35.59 22.07 -25.69
N MET A 1050 -35.59 20.93 -26.37
CA MET A 1050 -34.40 20.31 -26.93
C MET A 1050 -34.57 20.15 -28.44
N GLU A 1051 -33.58 20.56 -29.21
CA GLU A 1051 -33.56 20.42 -30.67
C GLU A 1051 -32.40 19.52 -31.07
N VAL A 1052 -32.70 18.46 -31.82
CA VAL A 1052 -31.69 17.57 -32.39
C VAL A 1052 -31.48 17.99 -33.84
N LEU A 1053 -30.26 18.45 -34.13
CA LEU A 1053 -29.87 19.07 -35.40
C LEU A 1053 -28.78 18.26 -36.10
N ASP A 1054 -28.77 18.32 -37.43
CA ASP A 1054 -27.69 17.79 -38.27
C ASP A 1054 -26.77 18.96 -38.64
N GLY A 1055 -25.71 19.17 -37.87
CA GLY A 1055 -24.75 20.26 -38.05
C GLY A 1055 -23.66 19.92 -39.06
N ASP A 1056 -22.93 20.95 -39.53
CA ASP A 1056 -21.85 20.78 -40.53
C ASP A 1056 -20.72 19.85 -40.06
N ASP A 1057 -20.46 19.82 -38.74
CA ASP A 1057 -19.43 18.99 -38.09
C ASP A 1057 -19.99 17.73 -37.40
N GLY A 1058 -21.28 17.43 -37.58
CA GLY A 1058 -21.97 16.28 -36.98
C GLY A 1058 -23.25 16.65 -36.21
N PRO A 1059 -23.91 15.67 -35.57
CA PRO A 1059 -25.16 15.90 -34.86
C PRO A 1059 -24.97 16.76 -33.60
N ILE A 1060 -25.93 17.65 -33.34
CA ILE A 1060 -25.90 18.61 -32.22
C ILE A 1060 -27.20 18.48 -31.43
N LEU A 1061 -27.08 18.49 -30.10
CA LEU A 1061 -28.19 18.70 -29.18
C LEU A 1061 -28.15 20.16 -28.71
N ARG A 1062 -29.17 20.94 -29.09
CA ARG A 1062 -29.39 22.26 -28.54
C ARG A 1062 -30.43 22.17 -27.44
N THR A 1063 -30.09 22.63 -26.23
CA THR A 1063 -31.02 22.69 -25.10
C THR A 1063 -31.32 24.14 -24.77
N THR A 1064 -32.60 24.49 -24.72
CA THR A 1064 -33.10 25.81 -24.34
C THR A 1064 -33.94 25.69 -23.07
N VAL A 1065 -33.57 26.42 -22.03
CA VAL A 1065 -34.40 26.58 -20.82
C VAL A 1065 -35.58 27.50 -21.16
N THR A 1066 -36.80 27.07 -20.85
CA THR A 1066 -38.04 27.77 -21.18
C THR A 1066 -38.85 28.11 -19.91
N GLY A 1067 -39.83 29.02 -20.03
CA GLY A 1067 -40.69 29.40 -18.90
C GLY A 1067 -39.99 30.23 -17.81
N PRO A 1068 -40.55 30.30 -16.58
CA PRO A 1068 -39.99 31.09 -15.47
C PRO A 1068 -38.51 30.84 -15.13
N PRO A 1069 -37.96 29.62 -15.24
CA PRO A 1069 -36.54 29.37 -15.05
C PRO A 1069 -35.62 30.11 -16.04
N ALA A 1070 -36.10 30.42 -17.26
CA ALA A 1070 -35.31 31.14 -18.26
C ALA A 1070 -35.01 32.60 -17.87
N GLU A 1071 -35.81 33.19 -16.97
CA GLU A 1071 -35.59 34.54 -16.43
C GLU A 1071 -34.48 34.58 -15.37
N LEU A 1072 -34.04 33.42 -14.87
CA LEU A 1072 -33.07 33.25 -13.79
C LEU A 1072 -31.69 32.76 -14.27
N THR A 1073 -31.56 32.35 -15.54
CA THR A 1073 -30.33 31.75 -16.09
C THR A 1073 -29.66 32.69 -17.11
N PRO A 1074 -28.38 33.08 -16.93
CA PRO A 1074 -27.64 33.82 -17.94
C PRO A 1074 -27.31 32.91 -19.14
N GLY A 1075 -27.87 33.20 -20.32
CA GLY A 1075 -27.68 32.37 -21.52
C GLY A 1075 -28.61 31.14 -21.52
N PRO A 1076 -29.87 31.28 -21.96
CA PRO A 1076 -30.87 30.22 -21.85
C PRO A 1076 -30.66 29.06 -22.83
N GLU A 1077 -29.60 29.07 -23.65
CA GLU A 1077 -29.38 28.13 -24.74
C GLU A 1077 -27.95 27.57 -24.69
N THR A 1078 -27.83 26.25 -24.73
CA THR A 1078 -26.56 25.51 -24.82
C THR A 1078 -26.57 24.57 -26.01
N GLU A 1079 -25.45 24.46 -26.70
CA GLU A 1079 -25.26 23.52 -27.81
C GLU A 1079 -24.14 22.55 -27.47
N GLN A 1080 -24.40 21.25 -27.63
CA GLN A 1080 -23.44 20.19 -27.38
C GLN A 1080 -23.35 19.25 -28.58
N ALA A 1081 -22.12 18.90 -28.97
CA ALA A 1081 -21.89 17.89 -29.99
C ALA A 1081 -22.32 16.52 -29.47
N MET A 1082 -23.10 15.80 -30.28
CA MET A 1082 -23.53 14.45 -29.98
C MET A 1082 -22.56 13.45 -30.62
N VAL A 1083 -22.04 12.51 -29.84
CA VAL A 1083 -21.16 11.45 -30.34
C VAL A 1083 -21.89 10.12 -30.28
N PRO A 1084 -22.02 9.37 -31.39
CA PRO A 1084 -22.73 8.10 -31.40
C PRO A 1084 -21.98 7.00 -30.63
N VAL A 1085 -22.70 6.27 -29.78
CA VAL A 1085 -22.18 5.13 -29.00
C VAL A 1085 -22.75 3.80 -29.48
N LYS A 1086 -24.06 3.75 -29.79
CA LYS A 1086 -24.74 2.62 -30.44
C LYS A 1086 -26.07 3.09 -31.03
N GLU A 1087 -26.81 2.20 -31.69
CA GLU A 1087 -28.14 2.53 -32.23
C GLU A 1087 -29.02 3.20 -31.17
N ASN A 1088 -29.54 4.38 -31.51
CA ASN A 1088 -30.35 5.27 -30.67
C ASN A 1088 -29.70 5.80 -29.38
N LEU A 1089 -28.40 5.60 -29.14
CA LEU A 1089 -27.67 6.13 -28.00
C LEU A 1089 -26.48 6.98 -28.45
N PHE A 1090 -26.49 8.23 -28.02
CA PHE A 1090 -25.41 9.18 -28.19
C PHE A 1090 -24.90 9.63 -26.83
N VAL A 1091 -23.76 10.30 -26.80
CA VAL A 1091 -23.25 11.01 -25.63
C VAL A 1091 -22.97 12.46 -25.95
N VAL A 1092 -23.20 13.34 -24.97
CA VAL A 1092 -22.80 14.74 -25.01
C VAL A 1092 -21.79 14.99 -23.90
N HIS A 1093 -20.81 15.85 -24.16
CA HIS A 1093 -19.83 16.22 -23.15
C HIS A 1093 -20.35 17.43 -22.36
N ASP A 1094 -20.46 17.28 -21.05
CA ASP A 1094 -20.80 18.37 -20.15
C ASP A 1094 -19.52 19.14 -19.78
N PRO A 1095 -19.39 20.43 -20.15
CA PRO A 1095 -18.20 21.22 -19.83
C PRO A 1095 -17.99 21.49 -18.34
N GLU A 1096 -19.06 21.49 -17.53
CA GLU A 1096 -19.01 21.83 -16.11
C GLU A 1096 -18.55 20.62 -15.28
N THR A 1097 -19.10 19.44 -15.54
CA THR A 1097 -18.71 18.19 -14.87
C THR A 1097 -17.55 17.47 -15.54
N ARG A 1098 -17.16 17.90 -16.76
CA ARG A 1098 -16.15 17.24 -17.61
C ARG A 1098 -16.45 15.76 -17.87
N SER A 1099 -17.72 15.38 -17.82
CA SER A 1099 -18.20 14.00 -17.99
C SER A 1099 -19.07 13.85 -19.24
N TRP A 1100 -19.26 12.61 -19.66
CA TRP A 1100 -20.16 12.28 -20.77
C TRP A 1100 -21.53 11.89 -20.23
N ALA A 1101 -22.58 12.55 -20.75
CA ALA A 1101 -23.97 12.23 -20.42
C ALA A 1101 -24.65 11.50 -21.59
N PRO A 1102 -25.46 10.46 -21.32
CA PRO A 1102 -26.19 9.74 -22.37
C PRO A 1102 -27.35 10.56 -22.93
N VAL A 1103 -27.58 10.39 -24.23
CA VAL A 1103 -28.72 10.93 -24.97
C VAL A 1103 -29.37 9.77 -25.73
N THR A 1104 -30.50 9.31 -25.18
CA THR A 1104 -31.15 8.07 -25.63
C THR A 1104 -32.47 8.37 -26.33
N PHE A 1105 -32.64 7.82 -27.54
CA PHE A 1105 -33.88 7.92 -28.29
C PHE A 1105 -34.65 6.60 -28.26
N TYR A 1106 -35.96 6.68 -28.09
CA TYR A 1106 -36.82 5.50 -28.16
C TYR A 1106 -38.23 5.89 -28.58
N ALA A 1107 -39.05 4.87 -28.88
CA ALA A 1107 -40.46 5.05 -29.14
C ALA A 1107 -41.27 4.17 -28.19
N LEU A 1108 -42.40 4.69 -27.71
CA LEU A 1108 -43.36 3.90 -26.96
C LEU A 1108 -44.01 2.83 -27.86
N PRO A 1109 -44.59 1.76 -27.29
CA PRO A 1109 -45.36 0.78 -28.06
C PRO A 1109 -46.50 1.39 -28.89
N THR A 1110 -46.98 2.57 -28.49
CA THR A 1110 -48.02 3.38 -29.15
C THR A 1110 -47.49 4.27 -30.29
N GLY A 1111 -46.17 4.37 -30.46
CA GLY A 1111 -45.50 5.01 -31.59
C GLY A 1111 -44.93 6.41 -31.34
N GLU A 1112 -45.28 7.05 -30.22
CA GLU A 1112 -44.74 8.34 -29.80
C GLU A 1112 -43.25 8.23 -29.51
N ARG A 1113 -42.47 9.21 -29.98
CA ARG A 1113 -41.00 9.23 -29.84
C ARG A 1113 -40.58 10.09 -28.67
N TYR A 1114 -39.54 9.65 -27.98
CA TYR A 1114 -38.99 10.31 -26.81
C TYR A 1114 -37.48 10.48 -26.93
N LEU A 1115 -37.01 11.56 -26.34
CA LEU A 1115 -35.62 11.82 -26.01
C LEU A 1115 -35.45 11.69 -24.50
N TYR A 1116 -34.55 10.83 -24.06
CA TYR A 1116 -34.18 10.66 -22.66
C TYR A 1116 -32.77 11.17 -22.41
N VAL A 1117 -32.67 12.15 -21.52
CA VAL A 1117 -31.43 12.83 -21.14
C VAL A 1117 -31.62 13.42 -19.74
N ALA A 1118 -30.56 13.43 -18.92
CA ALA A 1118 -30.59 13.92 -17.54
C ALA A 1118 -31.74 13.30 -16.71
N LEU A 1119 -31.94 11.98 -16.85
CA LEU A 1119 -32.98 11.20 -16.18
C LEU A 1119 -34.43 11.62 -16.49
N ARG A 1120 -34.69 12.38 -17.58
CA ARG A 1120 -36.03 12.83 -17.96
C ARG A 1120 -36.41 12.31 -19.34
N ALA A 1121 -37.61 11.73 -19.45
CA ALA A 1121 -38.23 11.44 -20.73
C ALA A 1121 -38.94 12.69 -21.29
N THR A 1122 -38.50 13.13 -22.46
CA THR A 1122 -39.04 14.31 -23.15
C THR A 1122 -39.72 13.87 -24.46
N PRO A 1123 -41.03 14.06 -24.61
CA PRO A 1123 -41.73 13.67 -25.84
C PRO A 1123 -41.30 14.55 -27.01
N LYS A 1124 -41.34 13.98 -28.21
CA LYS A 1124 -41.14 14.74 -29.45
C LYS A 1124 -42.33 15.68 -29.66
N ALA A 1125 -42.05 16.95 -29.91
CA ALA A 1125 -43.04 17.93 -30.34
C ALA A 1125 -43.32 17.73 -31.84
N ASP A 1126 -44.58 17.51 -32.20
CA ASP A 1126 -45.04 17.32 -33.59
C ASP A 1126 -44.95 18.59 -34.44
#